data_AF-A0A3E2B2N5-F1
#
_entry.id   AF-A0A3E2B2N5-F1
#
_cell.length_a   1.000
_cell.length_b   1.000
_cell.length_c   1.000
_cell.angle_alpha   90.00
_cell.angle_beta   90.00
_cell.angle_gamma   90.00
#
_symmetry.space_group_name_H-M   'P 1'
#
loop_
_entity.id
_entity.type
_entity.pdbx_description
1 polymer ?
#
loop_
_entity_poly.entity_id
_entity_poly.type
_entity_poly.pdbx_seq_one_letter_code
_entity_poly.pdbx_strand_id
1 'polypeptide(L)'
;MKRPKPLDRQFEDDVWCLFSNLGFSYMNKDRRLEIPYGTEDLNTTKQIDVFAADEETVLFIECKCAFSGKKGDFKTDLEAIKGIKEGLFKTVRREKEFKKKKVKYIFATKNYEITEPDRNRMRDLGIYHFDEYGIKYFAELAKHLGACARYQLLGTLFAGQKIGTMENRIPAIEGQMGGHTYYSFSIEPEKLLKLAYVLHRNEANSDMMPTYQRIIKKQRLKEIRKFIDNKGFFPNSLIISIDTNGKKLRFDLATPQIENAISRIGILYLPQLYRSVYIIDGQHRLYGYADSAYAGKDTIPVVAFVNLDKDKQVELFMEINENQKAVSKNLQNTLNADLLWTSEDKNKQRKALRLNIAQRLGELQSSPFFNRVIIGENETSAYCCLTIDTIENALKSTHFLTRFGKDNHEIEAGTFDRGSNDVTRGVLLPFLMEAFQYFKNELPEEWELGDANSGVLTINNTIHALLRILNDIIDFLIERDKINPKIMDTRVLLEKVEPYLAPLVSYFGSINETEREGIRKNYGSGGKARVWRTFQSVINEAQPEFEPDGLRAWIRDNSKQFNAESYTLIQDIELIIKSDFADKLQKKYGEKWLTRGIPPRVYKQANALMGKQNYENSINGINKVVDIWDCVTIANCRDIAIFSSNWTELFENSYTRPEEISIRGGKTAKTAWIAKFATIANNSNASYSFSEEEYLFLKAIHSWLNHRTLS
;
A
#
# COMPACT_ATOMS: atom_id res chain seq x y z
N MET A 1 -28.18 -12.90 27.21
CA MET A 1 -26.98 -12.09 26.87
C MET A 1 -26.27 -11.70 28.16
N LYS A 2 -24.96 -11.92 28.28
CA LYS A 2 -24.19 -11.43 29.44
C LYS A 2 -24.02 -9.91 29.31
N ARG A 3 -24.23 -9.16 30.39
CA ARG A 3 -24.02 -7.70 30.43
C ARG A 3 -22.53 -7.41 30.14
N PRO A 4 -22.20 -6.46 29.24
CA PRO A 4 -20.81 -6.10 28.96
C PRO A 4 -20.12 -5.57 30.23
N LYS A 5 -18.82 -5.87 30.37
CA LYS A 5 -18.01 -5.40 31.50
C LYS A 5 -17.85 -3.87 31.42
N PRO A 6 -17.69 -3.17 32.56
CA PRO A 6 -17.23 -1.78 32.58
C PRO A 6 -15.92 -1.61 31.79
N LEU A 7 -15.74 -0.45 31.15
CA LEU A 7 -14.65 -0.20 30.21
C LEU A 7 -13.26 -0.29 30.88
N ASP A 8 -13.12 0.21 32.11
CA ASP A 8 -11.91 0.10 32.93
C ASP A 8 -11.53 -1.36 33.16
N ARG A 9 -12.54 -2.17 33.54
CA ARG A 9 -12.35 -3.59 33.78
C ARG A 9 -11.98 -4.33 32.51
N GLN A 10 -12.62 -3.99 31.40
CA GLN A 10 -12.29 -4.59 30.12
C GLN A 10 -10.85 -4.27 29.71
N PHE A 11 -10.41 -3.02 29.88
CA PHE A 11 -9.07 -2.62 29.51
C PHE A 11 -8.00 -3.32 30.36
N GLU A 12 -8.20 -3.43 31.67
CA GLU A 12 -7.31 -4.21 32.53
C GLU A 12 -7.29 -5.70 32.17
N ASP A 13 -8.45 -6.29 31.87
CA ASP A 13 -8.53 -7.67 31.41
C ASP A 13 -7.80 -7.85 30.06
N ASP A 14 -7.88 -6.89 29.13
CA ASP A 14 -7.18 -6.92 27.84
C ASP A 14 -5.65 -6.89 28.04
N VAL A 15 -5.17 -6.01 28.93
CA VAL A 15 -3.75 -5.92 29.31
C VAL A 15 -3.30 -7.20 30.02
N TRP A 16 -4.08 -7.72 30.97
CA TRP A 16 -3.76 -8.98 31.63
C TRP A 16 -3.69 -10.14 30.63
N CYS A 17 -4.65 -10.23 29.70
CA CYS A 17 -4.64 -11.24 28.64
C CYS A 17 -3.41 -11.11 27.75
N LEU A 18 -2.96 -9.89 27.45
CA LEU A 18 -1.72 -9.67 26.70
C LEU A 18 -0.53 -10.32 27.42
N PHE A 19 -0.28 -9.97 28.69
CA PHE A 19 0.87 -10.52 29.43
C PHE A 19 0.75 -12.03 29.66
N SER A 20 -0.46 -12.56 29.82
CA SER A 20 -0.68 -14.01 29.85
C SER A 20 -0.30 -14.68 28.53
N ASN A 21 -0.71 -14.10 27.39
CA ASN A 21 -0.37 -14.63 26.06
C ASN A 21 1.12 -14.52 25.72
N LEU A 22 1.83 -13.59 26.36
CA LEU A 22 3.29 -13.46 26.30
C LEU A 22 4.01 -14.50 27.20
N GLY A 23 3.27 -15.35 27.93
CA GLY A 23 3.83 -16.46 28.69
C GLY A 23 4.54 -16.05 29.99
N PHE A 24 4.14 -14.93 30.60
CA PHE A 24 4.57 -14.61 31.97
C PHE A 24 4.00 -15.66 32.95
N SER A 25 4.85 -16.23 33.80
CA SER A 25 4.52 -17.39 34.64
C SER A 25 3.91 -17.03 35.99
N TYR A 26 4.11 -15.80 36.45
CA TYR A 26 3.55 -15.27 37.70
C TYR A 26 2.70 -14.04 37.38
N MET A 27 1.39 -14.13 37.61
CA MET A 27 0.47 -13.01 37.40
C MET A 27 -0.51 -12.87 38.55
N ASN A 28 -1.03 -11.66 38.76
CA ASN A 28 -2.10 -11.44 39.73
C ASN A 28 -3.34 -12.25 39.36
N LYS A 29 -3.95 -12.91 40.37
CA LYS A 29 -5.15 -13.73 40.20
C LYS A 29 -6.39 -12.89 39.87
N ASP A 30 -6.46 -11.69 40.44
CA ASP A 30 -7.53 -10.72 40.26
C ASP A 30 -7.02 -9.28 40.44
N ARG A 31 -7.92 -8.31 40.30
CA ARG A 31 -7.63 -6.85 40.39
C ARG A 31 -7.33 -6.36 41.82
N ARG A 32 -7.36 -7.22 42.84
CA ARG A 32 -7.21 -6.85 44.26
C ARG A 32 -5.80 -7.09 44.79
N LEU A 33 -4.83 -7.35 43.93
CA LEU A 33 -3.45 -7.53 44.36
C LEU A 33 -2.95 -6.23 44.98
N GLU A 34 -2.61 -6.30 46.27
CA GLU A 34 -1.98 -5.22 47.01
C GLU A 34 -0.54 -5.60 47.35
N ILE A 35 0.39 -4.69 47.08
CA ILE A 35 1.82 -4.88 47.37
C ILE A 35 2.28 -3.79 48.34
N PRO A 36 2.95 -4.15 49.45
CA PRO A 36 3.50 -3.17 50.38
C PRO A 36 4.69 -2.43 49.75
N TYR A 37 4.82 -1.14 50.05
CA TYR A 37 5.93 -0.31 49.53
C TYR A 37 6.65 0.51 50.61
N GLY A 38 6.16 0.51 51.85
CA GLY A 38 6.75 1.23 52.98
C GLY A 38 7.70 0.38 53.83
N THR A 39 8.11 0.91 54.97
CA THR A 39 8.73 0.13 56.04
C THR A 39 7.68 -0.76 56.72
N GLU A 40 8.12 -1.88 57.31
CA GLU A 40 7.23 -2.90 57.89
C GLU A 40 6.24 -2.33 58.93
N ASP A 41 6.59 -1.20 59.56
CA ASP A 41 5.78 -0.54 60.60
C ASP A 41 4.62 0.34 60.08
N LEU A 42 4.59 0.72 58.79
CA LEU A 42 3.65 1.73 58.27
C LEU A 42 2.41 1.15 57.57
N ASN A 43 2.34 -0.17 57.38
CA ASN A 43 1.24 -0.90 56.71
C ASN A 43 0.73 -0.23 55.40
N THR A 44 1.62 0.42 54.64
CA THR A 44 1.26 1.10 53.38
C THR A 44 1.30 0.12 52.21
N THR A 45 0.14 -0.10 51.59
CA THR A 45 -0.02 -0.95 50.39
C THR A 45 -0.47 -0.13 49.18
N LYS A 46 -0.15 -0.63 47.98
CA LYS A 46 -0.67 -0.12 46.70
C LYS A 46 -1.33 -1.28 45.97
N GLN A 47 -2.57 -1.08 45.53
CA GLN A 47 -3.22 -1.98 44.59
C GLN A 47 -2.59 -1.81 43.20
N ILE A 48 -2.31 -2.95 42.56
CA ILE A 48 -1.68 -3.04 41.23
C ILE A 48 -2.67 -3.72 40.28
N ASP A 49 -2.99 -3.05 39.18
CA ASP A 49 -3.98 -3.53 38.20
C ASP A 49 -3.53 -4.82 37.52
N VAL A 50 -2.31 -4.82 36.97
CA VAL A 50 -1.68 -6.01 36.41
C VAL A 50 -0.25 -6.15 36.94
N PHE A 51 0.03 -7.32 37.50
CA PHE A 51 1.36 -7.76 37.88
C PHE A 51 1.74 -8.93 36.98
N ALA A 52 2.93 -8.87 36.38
CA ALA A 52 3.44 -9.93 35.52
C ALA A 52 4.93 -10.17 35.80
N ALA A 53 5.32 -11.40 36.07
CA ALA A 53 6.71 -11.78 36.27
C ALA A 53 7.03 -13.13 35.61
N ASP A 54 8.27 -13.28 35.18
CA ASP A 54 8.83 -14.51 34.59
C ASP A 54 10.20 -14.80 35.20
N GLU A 55 11.04 -15.60 34.55
CA GLU A 55 12.37 -15.95 35.07
C GLU A 55 13.36 -14.77 35.07
N GLU A 56 13.13 -13.74 34.26
CA GLU A 56 14.07 -12.63 34.06
C GLU A 56 13.56 -11.30 34.62
N THR A 57 12.24 -11.10 34.68
CA THR A 57 11.62 -9.79 34.81
C THR A 57 10.39 -9.79 35.74
N VAL A 58 10.10 -8.60 36.27
CA VAL A 58 8.91 -8.25 37.05
C VAL A 58 8.38 -6.93 36.52
N LEU A 59 7.10 -6.89 36.18
CA LEU A 59 6.42 -5.76 35.58
C LEU A 59 5.22 -5.37 36.45
N PHE A 60 5.17 -4.09 36.80
CA PHE A 60 4.02 -3.45 37.42
C PHE A 60 3.32 -2.61 36.36
N ILE A 61 2.03 -2.83 36.15
CA ILE A 61 1.26 -2.10 35.14
C ILE A 61 0.06 -1.43 35.81
N GLU A 62 -0.04 -0.11 35.64
CA GLU A 62 -1.19 0.70 36.03
C GLU A 62 -1.98 1.07 34.77
N CYS A 63 -3.30 0.93 34.81
CA CYS A 63 -4.19 1.13 33.67
C CYS A 63 -5.07 2.36 33.87
N LYS A 64 -5.17 3.21 32.83
CA LYS A 64 -6.13 4.32 32.76
C LYS A 64 -6.92 4.27 31.47
N CYS A 65 -8.24 4.39 31.54
CA CYS A 65 -9.09 4.50 30.36
C CYS A 65 -10.06 5.67 30.45
N ALA A 66 -10.44 6.22 29.30
CA ALA A 66 -11.57 7.14 29.15
C ALA A 66 -12.65 6.51 28.26
N PHE A 67 -13.91 6.96 28.39
CA PHE A 67 -15.00 6.51 27.53
C PHE A 67 -14.84 6.99 26.07
N SER A 68 -14.28 8.17 25.88
CA SER A 68 -14.01 8.79 24.58
C SER A 68 -12.64 9.46 24.61
N GLY A 69 -12.11 9.77 23.42
CA GLY A 69 -10.82 10.44 23.27
C GLY A 69 -10.76 11.75 24.06
N LYS A 70 -9.79 11.84 24.98
CA LYS A 70 -9.55 13.04 25.79
C LYS A 70 -8.06 13.27 25.98
N LYS A 71 -7.64 14.53 26.12
CA LYS A 71 -6.29 14.87 26.58
C LYS A 71 -6.07 14.38 28.01
N GLY A 72 -4.97 13.68 28.23
CA GLY A 72 -4.54 13.22 29.55
C GLY A 72 -4.03 14.36 30.43
N ASP A 73 -4.32 14.27 31.72
CA ASP A 73 -3.66 15.03 32.78
C ASP A 73 -3.25 14.04 33.87
N PHE A 74 -2.01 13.56 33.79
CA PHE A 74 -1.51 12.49 34.63
C PHE A 74 -0.47 12.94 35.65
N LYS A 75 -0.31 14.26 35.85
CA LYS A 75 0.71 14.79 36.78
C LYS A 75 0.59 14.16 38.16
N THR A 76 -0.60 14.16 38.75
CA THR A 76 -0.85 13.62 40.08
C THR A 76 -0.60 12.11 40.15
N ASP A 77 -1.05 11.35 39.13
CA ASP A 77 -0.82 9.90 39.06
C ASP A 77 0.68 9.58 38.99
N LEU A 78 1.43 10.30 38.14
CA LEU A 78 2.87 10.09 37.97
C LEU A 78 3.67 10.50 39.22
N GLU A 79 3.27 11.57 39.91
CA GLU A 79 3.85 11.97 41.19
C GLU A 79 3.59 10.92 42.30
N ALA A 80 2.41 10.32 42.33
CA ALA A 80 2.10 9.22 43.24
C ALA A 80 2.97 7.98 42.93
N ILE A 81 3.10 7.60 41.65
CA ILE A 81 3.97 6.48 41.24
C ILE A 81 5.42 6.75 41.64
N LYS A 82 5.92 7.98 41.44
CA LYS A 82 7.28 8.38 41.87
C LYS A 82 7.51 8.11 43.36
N GLY A 83 6.52 8.40 44.22
CA GLY A 83 6.61 8.20 45.66
C GLY A 83 6.69 6.74 46.10
N ILE A 84 6.03 5.82 45.38
CA ILE A 84 5.86 4.43 45.81
C ILE A 84 6.73 3.42 45.05
N LYS A 85 7.15 3.75 43.81
CA LYS A 85 7.81 2.82 42.87
C LYS A 85 9.03 2.11 43.46
N GLU A 86 9.95 2.85 44.09
CA GLU A 86 11.16 2.25 44.66
C GLU A 86 10.85 1.34 45.86
N GLY A 87 9.80 1.65 46.62
CA GLY A 87 9.29 0.80 47.69
C GLY A 87 8.80 -0.54 47.16
N LEU A 88 7.93 -0.51 46.14
CA LEU A 88 7.43 -1.71 45.46
C LEU A 88 8.58 -2.58 44.91
N PHE A 89 9.58 -1.93 44.30
CA PHE A 89 10.73 -2.62 43.72
C PHE A 89 11.58 -3.29 44.80
N LYS A 90 11.74 -2.65 45.96
CA LYS A 90 12.43 -3.25 47.11
C LYS A 90 11.66 -4.44 47.65
N THR A 91 10.36 -4.32 47.84
CA THR A 91 9.49 -5.39 48.35
C THR A 91 9.60 -6.63 47.47
N VAL A 92 9.38 -6.50 46.15
CA VAL A 92 9.42 -7.68 45.28
C VAL A 92 10.82 -8.30 45.23
N ARG A 93 11.89 -7.51 45.35
CA ARG A 93 13.27 -8.03 45.40
C ARG A 93 13.62 -8.74 46.71
N ARG A 94 12.81 -8.63 47.77
CA ARG A 94 12.99 -9.43 49.00
C ARG A 94 12.55 -10.87 48.79
N GLU A 95 11.54 -11.08 47.95
CA GLU A 95 11.07 -12.41 47.59
C GLU A 95 12.16 -13.19 46.85
N LYS A 96 12.38 -14.43 47.28
CA LYS A 96 13.45 -15.29 46.76
C LYS A 96 13.30 -15.50 45.25
N GLU A 97 12.06 -15.63 44.81
CA GLU A 97 11.63 -15.83 43.43
C GLU A 97 12.00 -14.64 42.53
N PHE A 98 12.10 -13.42 43.06
CA PHE A 98 12.24 -12.20 42.25
C PHE A 98 13.52 -11.38 42.52
N LYS A 99 14.33 -11.75 43.53
CA LYS A 99 15.50 -11.02 44.05
C LYS A 99 16.50 -10.47 43.02
N LYS A 100 16.69 -11.14 41.88
CA LYS A 100 17.67 -10.75 40.83
C LYS A 100 17.03 -10.34 39.51
N LYS A 101 15.70 -10.25 39.46
CA LYS A 101 14.97 -9.96 38.24
C LYS A 101 14.96 -8.47 37.95
N LYS A 102 14.92 -8.13 36.66
CA LYS A 102 14.72 -6.75 36.22
C LYS A 102 13.31 -6.29 36.58
N VAL A 103 13.18 -5.04 36.98
CA VAL A 103 11.89 -4.50 37.41
C VAL A 103 11.56 -3.25 36.60
N LYS A 104 10.33 -3.15 36.08
CA LYS A 104 9.85 -1.99 35.33
C LYS A 104 8.44 -1.63 35.75
N TYR A 105 8.13 -0.33 35.68
CA TYR A 105 6.77 0.20 35.86
C TYR A 105 6.24 0.64 34.49
N ILE A 106 5.03 0.24 34.15
CA ILE A 106 4.34 0.53 32.90
C ILE A 106 3.07 1.31 33.21
N PHE A 107 2.83 2.37 32.45
CA PHE A 107 1.60 3.16 32.50
C PHE A 107 0.81 2.95 31.22
N ALA A 108 -0.27 2.16 31.32
CA ALA A 108 -1.09 1.74 30.20
C ALA A 108 -2.31 2.66 30.03
N THR A 109 -2.55 3.18 28.83
CA THR A 109 -3.66 4.12 28.60
C THR A 109 -4.54 3.77 27.41
N LYS A 110 -5.86 3.96 27.53
CA LYS A 110 -6.85 3.81 26.45
C LYS A 110 -7.69 5.07 26.27
N ASN A 111 -7.89 5.52 25.03
CA ASN A 111 -8.62 6.75 24.70
C ASN A 111 -8.03 8.03 25.32
N TYR A 112 -6.72 8.06 25.59
CA TYR A 112 -6.03 9.23 26.09
C TYR A 112 -4.94 9.70 25.13
N GLU A 113 -4.93 11.00 24.83
CA GLU A 113 -3.82 11.68 24.18
C GLU A 113 -2.83 12.15 25.25
N ILE A 114 -1.60 11.65 25.23
CA ILE A 114 -0.57 12.04 26.20
C ILE A 114 0.04 13.39 25.83
N THR A 115 0.05 14.31 26.79
CA THR A 115 0.68 15.61 26.64
C THR A 115 2.21 15.49 26.67
N GLU A 116 2.90 16.38 25.96
CA GLU A 116 4.38 16.40 25.95
C GLU A 116 5.01 16.52 27.35
N PRO A 117 4.47 17.32 28.29
CA PRO A 117 4.95 17.33 29.67
C PRO A 117 4.85 15.98 30.38
N ASP A 118 3.75 15.25 30.22
CA ASP A 118 3.59 13.92 30.85
C ASP A 118 4.50 12.87 30.21
N ARG A 119 4.69 12.94 28.88
CA ARG A 119 5.69 12.14 28.16
C ARG A 119 7.09 12.33 28.76
N ASN A 120 7.49 13.58 28.98
CA ASN A 120 8.77 13.92 29.60
C ASN A 120 8.87 13.40 31.05
N ARG A 121 7.82 13.56 31.87
CA ARG A 121 7.78 13.03 33.24
C ARG A 121 7.95 11.51 33.29
N MET A 122 7.24 10.78 32.43
CA MET A 122 7.35 9.31 32.37
C MET A 122 8.77 8.86 32.01
N ARG A 123 9.40 9.53 31.03
CA ARG A 123 10.80 9.28 30.66
C ARG A 123 11.75 9.49 31.84
N ASP A 124 11.64 10.63 32.53
CA ASP A 124 12.52 10.99 33.64
C ASP A 124 12.35 10.04 34.84
N LEU A 125 11.12 9.55 35.06
CA LEU A 125 10.82 8.55 36.08
C LEU A 125 11.19 7.12 35.66
N GLY A 126 11.58 6.88 34.40
CA GLY A 126 11.80 5.55 33.86
C GLY A 126 10.54 4.68 33.86
N ILE A 127 9.37 5.29 33.67
CA ILE A 127 8.07 4.64 33.47
C ILE A 127 7.89 4.46 31.96
N TYR A 128 7.54 3.25 31.54
CA TYR A 128 7.24 2.99 30.13
C TYR A 128 5.76 3.28 29.87
N HIS A 129 5.46 4.15 28.91
CA HIS A 129 4.08 4.44 28.50
C HIS A 129 3.62 3.42 27.46
N PHE A 130 2.42 2.89 27.64
CA PHE A 130 1.84 1.89 26.74
C PHE A 130 0.41 2.29 26.36
N ASP A 131 0.24 2.95 25.23
CA ASP A 131 -1.09 3.27 24.72
C ASP A 131 -1.82 2.02 24.17
N GLU A 132 -3.09 2.22 23.80
CA GLU A 132 -3.94 1.17 23.27
C GLU A 132 -3.42 0.56 21.97
N TYR A 133 -2.67 1.32 21.17
CA TYR A 133 -2.04 0.84 19.94
C TYR A 133 -0.81 -0.01 20.24
N GLY A 134 0.02 0.40 21.19
CA GLY A 134 1.05 -0.38 21.85
C GLY A 134 0.54 -1.76 22.27
N ILE A 135 -0.51 -1.76 23.07
CA ILE A 135 -1.13 -2.97 23.62
C ILE A 135 -1.67 -3.84 22.48
N LYS A 136 -2.42 -3.26 21.53
CA LYS A 136 -2.96 -3.96 20.38
C LYS A 136 -1.86 -4.59 19.52
N TYR A 137 -0.78 -3.86 19.27
CA TYR A 137 0.37 -4.33 18.52
C TYR A 137 1.02 -5.55 19.18
N PHE A 138 1.32 -5.49 20.49
CA PHE A 138 1.91 -6.65 21.16
C PHE A 138 0.91 -7.80 21.32
N ALA A 139 -0.40 -7.52 21.37
CA ALA A 139 -1.43 -8.55 21.36
C ALA A 139 -1.51 -9.26 20.01
N GLU A 140 -1.41 -8.53 18.90
CA GLU A 140 -1.31 -9.08 17.55
C GLU A 140 0.00 -9.85 17.37
N LEU A 141 1.12 -9.30 17.85
CA LEU A 141 2.41 -9.97 17.84
C LEU A 141 2.34 -11.29 18.62
N ALA A 142 1.74 -11.31 19.80
CA ALA A 142 1.52 -12.51 20.60
C ALA A 142 0.58 -13.51 19.90
N LYS A 143 -0.44 -13.05 19.16
CA LYS A 143 -1.28 -13.95 18.33
C LYS A 143 -0.47 -14.68 17.27
N HIS A 144 0.57 -14.05 16.72
CA HIS A 144 1.42 -14.62 15.66
C HIS A 144 2.62 -15.42 16.18
N LEU A 145 3.34 -14.88 17.17
CA LEU A 145 4.57 -15.45 17.73
C LEU A 145 4.32 -16.34 18.96
N GLY A 146 3.16 -16.26 19.60
CA GLY A 146 2.93 -16.90 20.90
C GLY A 146 3.73 -16.21 22.03
N ALA A 147 4.17 -16.99 23.01
CA ALA A 147 4.94 -16.50 24.15
C ALA A 147 6.28 -15.86 23.72
N CYS A 148 6.78 -16.21 22.54
CA CYS A 148 8.02 -15.70 21.98
C CYS A 148 7.99 -14.19 21.68
N ALA A 149 6.79 -13.60 21.53
CA ALA A 149 6.63 -12.15 21.45
C ALA A 149 7.17 -11.42 22.69
N ARG A 150 7.31 -12.13 23.82
CA ARG A 150 7.91 -11.60 25.04
C ARG A 150 9.33 -11.08 24.80
N TYR A 151 10.14 -11.76 23.99
CA TYR A 151 11.50 -11.29 23.70
C TYR A 151 11.50 -9.90 23.04
N GLN A 152 10.52 -9.62 22.17
CA GLN A 152 10.37 -8.29 21.57
C GLN A 152 9.87 -7.25 22.57
N LEU A 153 8.95 -7.62 23.46
CA LEU A 153 8.49 -6.74 24.53
C LEU A 153 9.65 -6.39 25.46
N LEU A 154 10.41 -7.38 25.95
CA LEU A 154 11.54 -7.17 26.83
C LEU A 154 12.66 -6.37 26.15
N GLY A 155 12.91 -6.64 24.87
CA GLY A 155 13.80 -5.84 24.03
C GLY A 155 13.40 -4.36 23.97
N THR A 156 12.10 -4.08 23.97
CA THR A 156 11.54 -2.72 23.98
C THR A 156 11.65 -2.07 25.37
N LEU A 157 11.22 -2.77 26.43
CA LEU A 157 11.18 -2.24 27.79
C LEU A 157 12.58 -1.97 28.39
N PHE A 158 13.57 -2.78 28.00
CA PHE A 158 14.91 -2.81 28.58
C PHE A 158 16.02 -2.56 27.55
N ALA A 159 15.69 -1.96 26.39
CA ALA A 159 16.63 -1.66 25.32
C ALA A 159 17.95 -1.08 25.86
N GLY A 160 19.08 -1.65 25.41
CA GLY A 160 20.42 -1.20 25.79
C GLY A 160 20.85 -1.54 27.21
N GLN A 161 20.01 -2.17 28.04
CA GLN A 161 20.37 -2.60 29.38
C GLN A 161 20.97 -4.01 29.40
N LYS A 162 21.85 -4.28 30.38
CA LYS A 162 22.53 -5.59 30.51
C LYS A 162 21.59 -6.75 30.86
N ILE A 163 21.75 -7.90 30.20
CA ILE A 163 21.09 -9.17 30.54
C ILE A 163 21.94 -9.88 31.59
N GLY A 164 21.37 -10.16 32.77
CA GLY A 164 22.15 -10.55 33.95
C GLY A 164 22.73 -11.97 33.94
N THR A 165 22.04 -12.94 33.34
CA THR A 165 22.31 -14.39 33.51
C THR A 165 22.75 -15.10 32.23
N MET A 166 23.15 -14.36 31.19
CA MET A 166 23.45 -14.94 29.88
C MET A 166 24.93 -15.30 29.71
N GLU A 167 25.25 -16.55 29.39
CA GLU A 167 26.57 -16.92 28.85
C GLU A 167 26.73 -16.30 27.44
N ASN A 168 27.76 -15.48 27.25
CA ASN A 168 27.96 -14.68 26.04
C ASN A 168 29.19 -15.06 25.23
N ARG A 169 29.95 -16.07 25.66
CA ARG A 169 31.12 -16.59 24.94
C ARG A 169 30.68 -17.65 23.93
N ILE A 170 31.13 -17.51 22.69
CA ILE A 170 30.79 -18.43 21.60
C ILE A 170 32.04 -18.72 20.75
N PRO A 171 32.36 -19.98 20.45
CA PRO A 171 33.36 -20.32 19.45
C PRO A 171 32.96 -19.78 18.07
N ALA A 172 33.82 -19.00 17.44
CA ALA A 172 33.52 -18.36 16.17
C ALA A 172 34.73 -18.33 15.23
N ILE A 173 34.43 -18.23 13.95
CA ILE A 173 35.39 -17.97 12.88
C ILE A 173 35.19 -16.52 12.42
N GLU A 174 36.22 -15.69 12.57
CA GLU A 174 36.25 -14.36 11.99
C GLU A 174 36.73 -14.42 10.53
N GLY A 175 36.10 -13.63 9.66
CA GLY A 175 36.48 -13.49 8.26
C GLY A 175 36.21 -12.08 7.72
N GLN A 176 36.55 -11.87 6.45
CA GLN A 176 36.30 -10.63 5.70
C GLN A 176 35.44 -10.92 4.47
N MET A 177 34.38 -10.15 4.24
CA MET A 177 33.50 -10.29 3.08
C MET A 177 32.90 -8.93 2.70
N GLY A 178 33.01 -8.53 1.43
CA GLY A 178 32.41 -7.29 0.92
C GLY A 178 32.89 -6.02 1.64
N GLY A 179 34.14 -5.99 2.12
CA GLY A 179 34.69 -4.88 2.90
C GLY A 179 34.30 -4.87 4.38
N HIS A 180 33.54 -5.86 4.86
CA HIS A 180 33.11 -5.98 6.25
C HIS A 180 33.76 -7.17 6.95
N THR A 181 34.08 -6.98 8.24
CA THR A 181 34.40 -8.09 9.14
C THR A 181 33.12 -8.80 9.54
N TYR A 182 33.12 -10.13 9.47
CA TYR A 182 32.00 -10.95 9.92
C TYR A 182 32.49 -12.11 10.78
N TYR A 183 31.58 -12.66 11.58
CA TYR A 183 31.80 -13.85 12.39
C TYR A 183 30.83 -14.95 11.98
N SER A 184 31.33 -16.17 11.81
CA SER A 184 30.51 -17.36 11.62
C SER A 184 30.56 -18.23 12.87
N PHE A 185 29.41 -18.60 13.41
CA PHE A 185 29.32 -19.42 14.62
C PHE A 185 28.01 -20.20 14.70
N SER A 186 27.96 -21.19 15.59
CA SER A 186 26.73 -21.91 15.96
C SER A 186 26.28 -21.47 17.35
N ILE A 187 24.99 -21.21 17.53
CA ILE A 187 24.42 -20.75 18.80
C ILE A 187 23.09 -21.45 19.10
N GLU A 188 22.78 -21.66 20.38
CA GLU A 188 21.46 -22.09 20.81
C GLU A 188 20.41 -21.00 20.52
N PRO A 189 19.28 -21.34 19.85
CA PRO A 189 18.21 -20.38 19.54
C PRO A 189 17.73 -19.55 20.72
N GLU A 190 17.60 -20.16 21.90
CA GLU A 190 17.16 -19.47 23.12
C GLU A 190 18.11 -18.31 23.52
N LYS A 191 19.43 -18.50 23.37
CA LYS A 191 20.42 -17.44 23.62
C LYS A 191 20.27 -16.30 22.61
N LEU A 192 20.13 -16.65 21.33
CA LEU A 192 20.00 -15.64 20.28
C LEU A 192 18.72 -14.82 20.43
N LEU A 193 17.59 -15.45 20.76
CA LEU A 193 16.29 -14.80 20.96
C LEU A 193 16.30 -13.70 22.04
N LYS A 194 17.15 -13.83 23.07
CA LYS A 194 17.29 -12.82 24.15
C LYS A 194 17.99 -11.54 23.70
N LEU A 195 18.92 -11.68 22.75
CA LEU A 195 19.67 -10.56 22.16
C LEU A 195 18.96 -9.97 20.94
N ALA A 196 18.29 -10.85 20.21
CA ALA A 196 17.76 -10.57 18.90
C ALA A 196 16.51 -9.70 18.97
N TYR A 197 16.45 -8.74 18.07
CA TYR A 197 15.26 -7.97 17.83
C TYR A 197 14.91 -7.98 16.35
N VAL A 198 13.61 -7.87 16.12
CA VAL A 198 13.05 -7.56 14.82
C VAL A 198 12.50 -6.15 14.92
N LEU A 199 12.85 -5.32 13.95
CA LEU A 199 12.20 -4.03 13.82
C LEU A 199 10.75 -4.30 13.37
N HIS A 200 9.81 -4.03 14.26
CA HIS A 200 8.37 -4.05 14.00
C HIS A 200 7.75 -2.67 14.21
N ARG A 201 6.73 -2.36 13.42
CA ARG A 201 6.17 -1.01 13.31
C ARG A 201 5.28 -0.70 14.49
N ASN A 202 5.59 0.35 15.25
CA ASN A 202 4.62 0.98 16.13
C ASN A 202 4.99 2.43 16.50
N GLU A 203 3.99 3.24 16.84
CA GLU A 203 4.10 4.65 17.25
C GLU A 203 5.03 4.85 18.46
N ALA A 204 5.15 3.85 19.34
CA ALA A 204 6.11 3.86 20.46
C ALA A 204 7.60 3.92 20.05
N ASN A 205 7.90 3.74 18.75
CA ASN A 205 9.22 3.85 18.15
C ASN A 205 9.29 4.98 17.09
N SER A 206 8.41 6.00 17.15
CA SER A 206 8.32 7.05 16.13
C SER A 206 9.64 7.77 15.82
N ASP A 207 10.56 7.86 16.79
CA ASP A 207 11.91 8.43 16.64
C ASP A 207 12.98 7.41 16.16
N MET A 208 12.67 6.11 16.15
CA MET A 208 13.59 5.04 15.74
C MET A 208 13.20 4.40 14.40
N MET A 209 13.00 5.22 13.37
CA MET A 209 12.87 4.83 11.95
C MET A 209 11.81 3.75 11.60
N PRO A 210 11.30 3.76 10.35
CA PRO A 210 10.31 2.79 9.91
C PRO A 210 10.87 1.37 9.92
N THR A 211 10.01 0.41 10.20
CA THR A 211 10.39 -0.98 10.43
C THR A 211 10.04 -1.83 9.22
N TYR A 212 11.01 -2.60 8.75
CA TYR A 212 11.08 -3.04 7.37
C TYR A 212 10.99 -4.56 7.16
N GLN A 213 10.79 -5.33 8.23
CA GLN A 213 10.81 -6.79 8.14
C GLN A 213 9.45 -7.38 7.79
N ARG A 214 9.49 -8.58 7.20
CA ARG A 214 8.30 -9.39 6.90
C ARG A 214 7.47 -9.58 8.16
N ILE A 215 6.15 -9.50 8.05
CA ILE A 215 5.28 -9.87 9.16
C ILE A 215 5.45 -11.38 9.40
N ILE A 216 5.69 -11.76 10.65
CA ILE A 216 5.87 -13.15 11.00
C ILE A 216 4.50 -13.84 10.95
N LYS A 217 4.30 -14.74 9.99
CA LYS A 217 3.01 -15.42 9.80
C LYS A 217 2.88 -16.61 10.75
N LYS A 218 1.81 -16.61 11.55
CA LYS A 218 1.47 -17.68 12.51
C LYS A 218 1.49 -19.08 11.89
N GLN A 219 0.85 -19.23 10.72
CA GLN A 219 0.74 -20.52 10.03
C GLN A 219 2.12 -21.09 9.65
N ARG A 220 3.00 -20.23 9.12
CA ARG A 220 4.37 -20.60 8.76
C ARG A 220 5.19 -21.00 9.99
N LEU A 221 5.05 -20.28 11.11
CA LEU A 221 5.72 -20.67 12.35
C LEU A 221 5.24 -22.02 12.88
N LYS A 222 3.93 -22.30 12.84
CA LYS A 222 3.37 -23.60 13.23
C LYS A 222 3.93 -24.73 12.37
N GLU A 223 4.05 -24.52 11.06
CA GLU A 223 4.62 -25.49 10.13
C GLU A 223 6.11 -25.71 10.41
N ILE A 224 6.89 -24.64 10.59
CA ILE A 224 8.32 -24.72 10.95
C ILE A 224 8.50 -25.44 12.28
N ARG A 225 7.70 -25.10 13.29
CA ARG A 225 7.75 -25.74 14.61
C ARG A 225 7.45 -27.23 14.52
N LYS A 226 6.37 -27.60 13.83
CA LYS A 226 6.03 -29.02 13.58
C LYS A 226 7.16 -29.75 12.86
N PHE A 227 7.82 -29.09 11.91
CA PHE A 227 8.97 -29.64 11.21
C PHE A 227 10.16 -29.89 12.16
N ILE A 228 10.52 -28.91 13.00
CA ILE A 228 11.59 -29.04 14.01
C ILE A 228 11.25 -30.13 15.04
N ASP A 229 10.04 -30.12 15.58
CA ASP A 229 9.59 -31.09 16.60
C ASP A 229 9.56 -32.52 16.05
N ASN A 230 9.40 -32.68 14.73
CA ASN A 230 9.52 -33.95 14.01
C ASN A 230 10.98 -34.28 13.59
N LYS A 231 11.98 -33.68 14.24
CA LYS A 231 13.42 -33.85 13.99
C LYS A 231 13.90 -33.32 12.63
N GLY A 232 13.16 -32.43 11.99
CA GLY A 232 13.64 -31.66 10.84
C GLY A 232 14.63 -30.58 11.26
N PHE A 233 15.51 -30.15 10.36
CA PHE A 233 16.54 -29.14 10.65
C PHE A 233 16.76 -28.19 9.46
N PHE A 234 17.30 -26.99 9.74
CA PHE A 234 17.64 -25.99 8.73
C PHE A 234 19.17 -25.83 8.65
N PRO A 235 19.83 -26.21 7.55
CA PRO A 235 21.28 -26.12 7.43
C PRO A 235 21.77 -24.70 7.08
N ASN A 236 20.87 -23.80 6.65
CA ASN A 236 21.23 -22.47 6.18
C ASN A 236 21.47 -21.52 7.35
N SER A 237 22.50 -20.68 7.23
CA SER A 237 22.84 -19.69 8.26
C SER A 237 21.76 -18.63 8.41
N LEU A 238 21.56 -18.15 9.64
CA LEU A 238 20.92 -16.86 9.87
C LEU A 238 21.91 -15.75 9.53
N ILE A 239 21.40 -14.64 9.00
CA ILE A 239 22.20 -13.44 8.78
C ILE A 239 21.79 -12.40 9.82
N ILE A 240 22.74 -11.90 10.60
CA ILE A 240 22.48 -10.93 11.66
C ILE A 240 23.47 -9.77 11.61
N SER A 241 23.11 -8.64 12.24
CA SER A 241 24.03 -7.57 12.58
C SER A 241 24.09 -7.38 14.09
N ILE A 242 25.29 -7.44 14.65
CA ILE A 242 25.55 -7.17 16.07
C ILE A 242 25.78 -5.67 16.22
N ASP A 243 24.96 -5.04 17.04
CA ASP A 243 25.10 -3.64 17.43
C ASP A 243 25.87 -3.55 18.77
N THR A 244 26.97 -2.82 18.72
CA THR A 244 27.84 -2.56 19.87
C THR A 244 27.92 -1.09 20.24
N ASN A 245 27.09 -0.24 19.62
CA ASN A 245 27.16 1.21 19.70
C ASN A 245 28.58 1.72 19.37
N GLY A 246 29.18 1.19 18.30
CA GLY A 246 30.51 1.57 17.83
C GLY A 246 31.70 1.02 18.64
N LYS A 247 31.46 0.22 19.69
CA LYS A 247 32.54 -0.40 20.48
C LYS A 247 33.12 -1.62 19.75
N LYS A 248 34.42 -1.84 19.88
CA LYS A 248 35.04 -3.04 19.31
C LYS A 248 34.54 -4.30 20.04
N LEU A 249 34.11 -5.33 19.29
CA LEU A 249 33.81 -6.64 19.86
C LEU A 249 35.09 -7.29 20.38
N ARG A 250 34.97 -7.99 21.52
CA ARG A 250 36.04 -8.82 22.05
C ARG A 250 36.03 -10.17 21.34
N PHE A 251 37.17 -10.52 20.76
CA PHE A 251 37.42 -11.80 20.11
C PHE A 251 38.79 -12.31 20.58
N ASP A 252 38.77 -13.36 21.39
CA ASP A 252 39.99 -13.96 21.94
C ASP A 252 40.44 -15.07 20.99
N LEU A 253 41.61 -14.92 20.36
CA LEU A 253 42.13 -15.90 19.40
C LEU A 253 42.40 -17.24 20.09
N ALA A 254 41.95 -18.32 19.45
CA ALA A 254 42.30 -19.68 19.85
C ALA A 254 43.70 -20.05 19.34
N THR A 255 44.33 -21.06 19.93
CA THR A 255 45.58 -21.64 19.41
C THR A 255 45.38 -23.14 19.18
N PRO A 256 45.91 -23.71 18.09
CA PRO A 256 46.74 -23.08 17.04
C PRO A 256 45.93 -22.32 15.97
N GLN A 257 46.56 -21.37 15.27
CA GLN A 257 46.03 -20.73 14.06
C GLN A 257 46.72 -21.31 12.81
N ILE A 258 46.09 -21.18 11.64
CA ILE A 258 46.70 -21.54 10.36
C ILE A 258 47.48 -20.33 9.85
N GLU A 259 48.77 -20.52 9.58
CA GLU A 259 49.65 -19.49 9.03
C GLU A 259 49.15 -19.07 7.63
N ASN A 260 49.12 -17.75 7.37
CA ASN A 260 48.63 -17.13 6.13
C ASN A 260 47.11 -17.26 5.82
N ALA A 261 46.30 -17.83 6.71
CA ALA A 261 44.84 -17.81 6.53
C ALA A 261 44.25 -16.41 6.79
N ILE A 262 43.35 -15.95 5.91
CA ILE A 262 42.59 -14.70 6.12
C ILE A 262 41.64 -14.85 7.32
N SER A 263 41.05 -16.04 7.48
CA SER A 263 40.10 -16.34 8.56
C SER A 263 40.81 -16.73 9.85
N ARG A 264 40.24 -16.32 10.99
CA ARG A 264 40.81 -16.57 12.33
C ARG A 264 39.80 -17.27 13.24
N ILE A 265 40.25 -18.22 14.06
CA ILE A 265 39.38 -18.95 14.99
C ILE A 265 39.56 -18.40 16.41
N GLY A 266 38.47 -18.26 17.16
CA GLY A 266 38.54 -17.75 18.52
C GLY A 266 37.22 -17.82 19.29
N ILE A 267 37.22 -17.19 20.45
CA ILE A 267 36.04 -17.02 21.30
C ILE A 267 35.52 -15.59 21.14
N LEU A 268 34.34 -15.48 20.54
CA LEU A 268 33.60 -14.23 20.40
C LEU A 268 32.78 -13.95 21.66
N TYR A 269 32.80 -12.70 22.13
CA TYR A 269 31.97 -12.25 23.24
C TYR A 269 30.83 -11.41 22.71
N LEU A 270 29.62 -11.99 22.70
CA LEU A 270 28.43 -11.26 22.30
C LEU A 270 28.09 -10.15 23.32
N PRO A 271 27.55 -9.01 22.87
CA PRO A 271 27.05 -7.99 23.77
C PRO A 271 25.89 -8.55 24.59
N GLN A 272 25.98 -8.48 25.92
CA GLN A 272 24.91 -8.92 26.83
C GLN A 272 23.85 -7.82 26.99
N LEU A 273 23.37 -7.21 25.91
CA LEU A 273 22.41 -6.11 25.97
C LEU A 273 21.11 -6.52 25.30
N TYR A 274 19.97 -6.11 25.86
CA TYR A 274 18.70 -6.24 25.13
C TYR A 274 18.75 -5.38 23.86
N ARG A 275 18.23 -5.92 22.75
CA ARG A 275 18.17 -5.25 21.44
C ARG A 275 19.56 -4.98 20.81
N SER A 276 20.52 -5.89 20.99
CA SER A 276 21.87 -5.76 20.44
C SER A 276 22.14 -6.61 19.20
N VAL A 277 21.19 -7.42 18.76
CA VAL A 277 21.33 -8.24 17.55
C VAL A 277 20.14 -8.01 16.63
N TYR A 278 20.38 -7.40 15.47
CA TYR A 278 19.37 -7.25 14.44
C TYR A 278 19.34 -8.49 13.55
N ILE A 279 18.17 -9.10 13.36
CA ILE A 279 18.01 -10.23 12.43
C ILE A 279 17.82 -9.68 11.02
N ILE A 280 18.75 -9.95 10.10
CA ILE A 280 18.62 -9.56 8.69
C ILE A 280 17.88 -10.65 7.91
N ASP A 281 18.25 -11.93 8.08
CA ASP A 281 17.54 -13.05 7.46
C ASP A 281 17.31 -14.21 8.44
N GLY A 282 16.21 -14.93 8.20
CA GLY A 282 15.89 -16.17 8.90
C GLY A 282 15.09 -15.96 10.19
N GLN A 283 14.42 -14.81 10.34
CA GLN A 283 13.50 -14.53 11.45
C GLN A 283 12.51 -15.70 11.70
N HIS A 284 11.80 -16.21 10.68
CA HIS A 284 10.81 -17.28 10.87
C HIS A 284 11.46 -18.58 11.35
N ARG A 285 12.72 -18.83 10.96
CA ARG A 285 13.48 -20.00 11.43
C ARG A 285 13.79 -19.84 12.92
N LEU A 286 14.35 -18.70 13.33
CA LEU A 286 14.68 -18.44 14.73
C LEU A 286 13.44 -18.50 15.64
N TYR A 287 12.37 -17.79 15.28
CA TYR A 287 11.13 -17.79 16.08
C TYR A 287 10.40 -19.14 16.05
N GLY A 288 10.67 -20.00 15.06
CA GLY A 288 10.14 -21.37 15.04
C GLY A 288 10.58 -22.19 16.26
N TYR A 289 11.79 -21.93 16.79
CA TYR A 289 12.34 -22.63 17.95
C TYR A 289 11.77 -22.14 19.29
N ALA A 290 11.16 -20.97 19.36
CA ALA A 290 11.02 -20.25 20.62
C ALA A 290 10.02 -20.87 21.64
N ASP A 291 9.18 -21.84 21.24
CA ASP A 291 8.45 -22.73 22.17
C ASP A 291 8.71 -24.23 21.90
N SER A 292 9.80 -24.55 21.20
CA SER A 292 10.20 -25.94 20.94
C SER A 292 11.13 -26.42 22.06
N ALA A 293 11.04 -27.71 22.42
CA ALA A 293 11.96 -28.33 23.37
C ALA A 293 13.43 -28.34 22.89
N TYR A 294 13.66 -28.01 21.61
CA TYR A 294 14.96 -27.93 20.97
C TYR A 294 15.62 -26.54 21.08
N ALA A 295 14.93 -25.51 21.59
CA ALA A 295 15.43 -24.13 21.67
C ALA A 295 16.77 -23.98 22.42
N GLY A 296 16.96 -24.79 23.46
CA GLY A 296 18.19 -24.85 24.27
C GLY A 296 19.04 -26.10 24.05
N LYS A 297 18.68 -26.96 23.07
CA LYS A 297 19.37 -28.23 22.79
C LYS A 297 20.07 -28.23 21.44
N ASP A 298 19.46 -27.61 20.45
CA ASP A 298 20.03 -27.48 19.11
C ASP A 298 20.94 -26.26 19.04
N THR A 299 21.86 -26.28 18.08
CA THR A 299 22.59 -25.08 17.65
C THR A 299 22.27 -24.79 16.20
N ILE A 300 22.16 -23.51 15.87
CA ILE A 300 21.88 -23.05 14.50
C ILE A 300 23.08 -22.23 13.98
N PRO A 301 23.43 -22.37 12.69
CA PRO A 301 24.51 -21.61 12.09
C PRO A 301 24.11 -20.14 11.89
N VAL A 302 25.06 -19.23 12.13
CA VAL A 302 24.88 -17.78 12.07
C VAL A 302 26.08 -17.13 11.39
N VAL A 303 25.81 -16.20 10.47
CA VAL A 303 26.77 -15.23 9.95
C VAL A 303 26.41 -13.86 10.49
N ALA A 304 27.31 -13.28 11.27
CA ALA A 304 27.12 -12.05 12.00
C ALA A 304 28.06 -10.94 11.52
N PHE A 305 27.49 -9.87 10.98
CA PHE A 305 28.21 -8.63 10.74
C PHE A 305 28.23 -7.76 12.00
N VAL A 306 29.13 -6.79 12.05
CA VAL A 306 29.28 -5.89 13.21
C VAL A 306 28.99 -4.46 12.80
N ASN A 307 28.11 -3.78 13.53
CA ASN A 307 27.75 -2.38 13.34
C ASN A 307 27.48 -2.03 11.86
N LEU A 308 26.71 -2.85 11.14
CA LEU A 308 26.30 -2.47 9.79
C LEU A 308 25.43 -1.22 9.87
N ASP A 309 25.66 -0.28 8.97
CA ASP A 309 24.77 0.87 8.84
C ASP A 309 23.37 0.40 8.47
N LYS A 310 22.36 1.11 9.00
CA LYS A 310 20.95 0.72 8.86
C LYS A 310 20.54 0.55 7.40
N ASP A 311 20.97 1.46 6.53
CA ASP A 311 20.67 1.41 5.09
C ASP A 311 21.23 0.13 4.47
N LYS A 312 22.46 -0.26 4.87
CA LYS A 312 23.08 -1.51 4.39
C LYS A 312 22.39 -2.76 4.93
N GLN A 313 21.88 -2.72 6.16
CA GLN A 313 21.08 -3.83 6.72
C GLN A 313 19.79 -4.05 5.90
N VAL A 314 19.12 -2.98 5.48
CA VAL A 314 17.89 -3.04 4.68
C VAL A 314 18.18 -3.46 3.24
N GLU A 315 19.24 -2.92 2.64
CA GLU A 315 19.73 -3.35 1.31
C GLU A 315 20.01 -4.86 1.30
N LEU A 316 20.75 -5.38 2.30
CA LEU A 316 21.07 -6.79 2.41
C LEU A 316 19.81 -7.65 2.59
N PHE A 317 18.83 -7.17 3.39
CA PHE A 317 17.53 -7.82 3.51
C PHE A 317 16.80 -7.92 2.16
N MET A 318 16.82 -6.85 1.36
CA MET A 318 16.21 -6.83 0.03
C MET A 318 16.92 -7.78 -0.94
N GLU A 319 18.24 -7.70 -1.05
CA GLU A 319 19.05 -8.54 -1.94
C GLU A 319 18.89 -10.05 -1.66
N ILE A 320 18.90 -10.44 -0.38
CA ILE A 320 18.71 -11.84 0.02
C ILE A 320 17.32 -12.33 -0.41
N ASN A 321 16.29 -11.49 -0.25
CA ASN A 321 14.93 -11.89 -0.55
C ASN A 321 14.58 -11.80 -2.04
N GLU A 322 15.07 -10.82 -2.79
CA GLU A 322 14.86 -10.74 -4.25
C GLU A 322 15.34 -12.02 -4.96
N ASN A 323 16.45 -12.62 -4.49
CA ASN A 323 17.03 -13.83 -5.08
C ASN A 323 16.41 -15.16 -4.59
N GLN A 324 15.66 -15.18 -3.48
CA GLN A 324 15.08 -16.40 -2.90
C GLN A 324 13.54 -16.44 -2.94
N LYS A 325 12.88 -15.30 -2.69
CA LYS A 325 11.44 -15.08 -2.79
C LYS A 325 11.17 -13.57 -2.77
N ALA A 326 10.75 -12.99 -3.90
CA ALA A 326 10.57 -11.55 -4.05
C ALA A 326 9.74 -10.91 -2.92
N VAL A 327 10.20 -9.74 -2.47
CA VAL A 327 9.48 -8.88 -1.51
C VAL A 327 8.24 -8.29 -2.22
N SER A 328 7.13 -8.11 -1.49
CA SER A 328 5.94 -7.50 -2.10
C SER A 328 6.26 -6.07 -2.57
N LYS A 329 5.66 -5.64 -3.69
CA LYS A 329 5.81 -4.25 -4.19
C LYS A 329 5.45 -3.21 -3.12
N ASN A 330 4.46 -3.53 -2.28
CA ASN A 330 4.03 -2.66 -1.19
C ASN A 330 5.10 -2.51 -0.10
N LEU A 331 5.72 -3.63 0.31
CA LEU A 331 6.84 -3.59 1.26
C LEU A 331 8.03 -2.86 0.65
N GLN A 332 8.41 -3.14 -0.61
CA GLN A 332 9.47 -2.42 -1.31
C GLN A 332 9.23 -0.90 -1.37
N ASN A 333 8.01 -0.46 -1.71
CA ASN A 333 7.60 0.94 -1.68
C ASN A 333 7.63 1.50 -0.24
N THR A 334 7.36 0.68 0.76
CA THR A 334 7.50 1.09 2.16
C THR A 334 8.96 1.36 2.51
N LEU A 335 9.88 0.50 2.09
CA LEU A 335 11.32 0.68 2.33
C LEU A 335 11.89 1.90 1.57
N ASN A 336 11.44 2.06 0.32
CA ASN A 336 11.93 3.12 -0.57
C ASN A 336 11.57 4.54 -0.10
N ALA A 337 10.62 4.70 0.83
CA ALA A 337 10.37 6.00 1.45
C ALA A 337 11.60 6.54 2.18
N ASP A 338 12.42 5.66 2.74
CA ASP A 338 13.56 6.01 3.58
C ASP A 338 14.88 5.74 2.86
N LEU A 339 15.03 4.58 2.20
CA LEU A 339 16.23 4.23 1.44
C LEU A 339 16.58 5.26 0.37
N LEU A 340 15.56 5.89 -0.23
CA LEU A 340 15.74 6.86 -1.29
C LEU A 340 15.72 8.30 -0.77
N TRP A 341 15.55 8.53 0.54
CA TRP A 341 15.34 9.87 1.13
C TRP A 341 16.53 10.80 0.89
N THR A 342 17.74 10.27 0.98
CA THR A 342 19.01 10.98 0.81
C THR A 342 19.70 10.64 -0.51
N SER A 343 18.99 10.02 -1.46
CA SER A 343 19.56 9.62 -2.75
C SER A 343 20.11 10.82 -3.53
N GLU A 344 21.27 10.64 -4.18
CA GLU A 344 21.84 11.64 -5.10
C GLU A 344 21.00 11.84 -6.36
N ASP A 345 20.20 10.83 -6.75
CA ASP A 345 19.22 10.94 -7.82
C ASP A 345 17.97 11.67 -7.30
N LYS A 346 17.73 12.88 -7.81
CA LYS A 346 16.61 13.72 -7.38
C LYS A 346 15.26 13.11 -7.68
N ASN A 347 15.13 12.30 -8.74
CA ASN A 347 13.89 11.60 -9.04
C ASN A 347 13.61 10.48 -8.03
N LYS A 348 14.65 9.76 -7.59
CA LYS A 348 14.54 8.80 -6.46
C LYS A 348 14.19 9.52 -5.16
N GLN A 349 14.81 10.66 -4.89
CA GLN A 349 14.51 11.48 -3.71
C GLN A 349 13.05 11.97 -3.68
N ARG A 350 12.49 12.38 -4.83
CA ARG A 350 11.07 12.74 -4.93
C ARG A 350 10.13 11.55 -4.81
N LYS A 351 10.52 10.37 -5.30
CA LYS A 351 9.78 9.13 -5.05
C LYS A 351 9.74 8.81 -3.55
N ALA A 352 10.86 8.96 -2.86
CA ALA A 352 10.95 8.78 -1.41
C ALA A 352 9.97 9.70 -0.67
N LEU A 353 9.94 10.99 -1.02
CA LEU A 353 9.03 11.98 -0.44
C LEU A 353 7.55 11.60 -0.61
N ARG A 354 7.14 11.22 -1.83
CA ARG A 354 5.75 10.80 -2.10
C ARG A 354 5.36 9.56 -1.30
N LEU A 355 6.25 8.58 -1.22
CA LEU A 355 6.04 7.37 -0.43
C LEU A 355 5.95 7.69 1.07
N ASN A 356 6.82 8.57 1.57
CA ASN A 356 6.80 8.99 2.97
C ASN A 356 5.51 9.73 3.33
N ILE A 357 5.01 10.63 2.47
CA ILE A 357 3.70 11.29 2.65
C ILE A 357 2.59 10.24 2.71
N ALA A 358 2.57 9.30 1.77
CA ALA A 358 1.57 8.23 1.76
C ALA A 358 1.61 7.35 3.02
N GLN A 359 2.81 7.06 3.55
CA GLN A 359 2.97 6.36 4.83
C GLN A 359 2.42 7.17 6.00
N ARG A 360 2.86 8.42 6.13
CA ARG A 360 2.47 9.29 7.25
C ARG A 360 0.96 9.52 7.28
N LEU A 361 0.32 9.64 6.12
CA LEU A 361 -1.14 9.68 6.03
C LEU A 361 -1.80 8.44 6.62
N GLY A 362 -1.24 7.24 6.43
CA GLY A 362 -1.78 6.01 7.01
C GLY A 362 -1.41 5.77 8.48
N GLU A 363 -0.33 6.38 8.96
CA GLU A 363 0.27 6.15 10.28
C GLU A 363 -0.14 7.13 11.35
N LEU A 364 -0.23 8.42 11.01
CA LEU A 364 -0.44 9.45 12.02
C LEU A 364 -1.86 9.33 12.57
N GLN A 365 -2.00 9.19 13.88
CA GLN A 365 -3.31 9.15 14.54
C GLN A 365 -4.19 10.36 14.21
N SER A 366 -3.58 11.53 14.03
CA SER A 366 -4.26 12.77 13.63
C SER A 366 -4.68 12.82 12.17
N SER A 367 -4.25 11.85 11.34
CA SER A 367 -4.61 11.79 9.93
C SER A 367 -5.99 11.18 9.73
N PRO A 368 -6.84 11.73 8.83
CA PRO A 368 -8.13 11.12 8.50
C PRO A 368 -7.99 9.74 7.84
N PHE A 369 -6.79 9.38 7.36
CA PHE A 369 -6.46 8.07 6.79
C PHE A 369 -5.80 7.09 7.76
N PHE A 370 -5.76 7.40 9.07
CA PHE A 370 -5.20 6.49 10.07
C PHE A 370 -5.77 5.08 9.95
N ASN A 371 -4.89 4.08 9.81
CA ASN A 371 -5.22 2.66 9.58
C ASN A 371 -6.02 2.33 8.30
N ARG A 372 -6.07 3.23 7.32
CA ARG A 372 -6.76 3.01 6.03
C ARG A 372 -5.81 2.68 4.88
N VAL A 373 -4.53 3.03 5.02
CA VAL A 373 -3.48 2.76 4.02
C VAL A 373 -2.74 1.47 4.35
N ILE A 374 -2.66 0.57 3.37
CA ILE A 374 -1.92 -0.67 3.43
C ILE A 374 -0.43 -0.33 3.33
N ILE A 375 0.28 -0.45 4.45
CA ILE A 375 1.72 -0.20 4.53
C ILE A 375 2.44 -1.50 4.91
N GLY A 376 3.62 -1.73 4.31
CA GLY A 376 4.39 -2.96 4.50
C GLY A 376 3.61 -4.18 4.03
N GLU A 377 3.40 -5.13 4.95
CA GLU A 377 2.62 -6.36 4.71
C GLU A 377 1.34 -6.42 5.56
N ASN A 378 0.84 -5.27 6.04
CA ASN A 378 -0.40 -5.20 6.83
C ASN A 378 -1.56 -5.92 6.12
N GLU A 379 -2.42 -6.58 6.90
CA GLU A 379 -3.61 -7.25 6.35
C GLU A 379 -4.55 -6.23 5.71
N THR A 380 -5.06 -6.58 4.53
CA THR A 380 -6.06 -5.79 3.82
C THR A 380 -7.44 -6.05 4.44
N SER A 381 -8.23 -5.00 4.60
CA SER A 381 -9.63 -5.11 5.01
C SER A 381 -10.48 -4.12 4.23
N ALA A 382 -11.80 -4.19 4.39
CA ALA A 382 -12.69 -3.20 3.78
C ALA A 382 -12.36 -1.77 4.26
N TYR A 383 -11.89 -1.61 5.49
CA TYR A 383 -11.46 -0.31 6.03
C TYR A 383 -10.03 0.05 5.62
N CYS A 384 -9.11 -0.93 5.61
CA CYS A 384 -7.71 -0.78 5.19
C CYS A 384 -7.53 -1.26 3.74
N CYS A 385 -7.98 -0.44 2.78
CA CYS A 385 -8.02 -0.78 1.36
C CYS A 385 -7.20 0.17 0.45
N LEU A 386 -6.73 1.31 0.98
CA LEU A 386 -5.92 2.26 0.22
C LEU A 386 -4.49 1.72 0.07
N THR A 387 -3.88 1.88 -1.10
CA THR A 387 -2.49 1.44 -1.32
C THR A 387 -1.52 2.61 -1.36
N ILE A 388 -0.34 2.43 -0.77
CA ILE A 388 0.75 3.42 -0.84
C ILE A 388 1.09 3.79 -2.29
N ASP A 389 1.01 2.80 -3.19
CA ASP A 389 1.29 2.95 -4.62
C ASP A 389 0.25 3.86 -5.31
N THR A 390 -1.02 3.82 -4.88
CA THR A 390 -2.05 4.69 -5.46
C THR A 390 -1.81 6.15 -5.11
N ILE A 391 -1.48 6.43 -3.85
CA ILE A 391 -1.17 7.79 -3.37
C ILE A 391 0.14 8.28 -4.01
N GLU A 392 1.18 7.45 -4.07
CA GLU A 392 2.45 7.80 -4.72
C GLU A 392 2.25 8.15 -6.20
N ASN A 393 1.52 7.32 -6.96
CA ASN A 393 1.26 7.58 -8.37
C ASN A 393 0.36 8.81 -8.58
N ALA A 394 -0.57 9.09 -7.67
CA ALA A 394 -1.39 10.30 -7.72
C ALA A 394 -0.51 11.53 -7.55
N LEU A 395 0.29 11.59 -6.47
CA LEU A 395 1.23 12.67 -6.18
C LEU A 395 2.31 12.82 -7.26
N LYS A 396 2.70 11.72 -7.93
CA LYS A 396 3.65 11.79 -9.06
C LYS A 396 3.04 12.54 -10.25
N SER A 397 1.72 12.49 -10.38
CA SER A 397 0.98 13.11 -11.48
C SER A 397 0.48 14.52 -11.14
N THR A 398 0.90 15.10 -10.01
CA THR A 398 0.63 16.48 -9.63
C THR A 398 1.84 17.38 -9.90
N HIS A 399 1.66 18.69 -9.74
CA HIS A 399 2.70 19.73 -9.75
C HIS A 399 3.13 20.11 -8.33
N PHE A 400 2.72 19.37 -7.29
CA PHE A 400 3.10 19.69 -5.90
C PHE A 400 4.60 19.66 -5.65
N LEU A 401 5.32 18.77 -6.34
CA LEU A 401 6.75 18.52 -6.17
C LEU A 401 7.53 18.83 -7.45
N THR A 402 8.75 19.35 -7.31
CA THR A 402 9.63 19.67 -8.44
C THR A 402 9.92 18.43 -9.29
N ARG A 403 9.85 18.59 -10.62
CA ARG A 403 10.23 17.56 -11.60
C ARG A 403 11.66 17.80 -12.09
N PHE A 404 12.45 16.74 -12.14
CA PHE A 404 13.86 16.79 -12.51
C PHE A 404 14.15 15.97 -13.78
N GLY A 405 15.09 16.46 -14.57
CA GLY A 405 15.69 15.72 -15.70
C GLY A 405 16.54 14.55 -15.23
N LYS A 406 17.10 13.80 -16.21
CA LYS A 406 17.95 12.63 -15.93
C LYS A 406 19.28 12.98 -15.25
N ASP A 407 19.71 14.21 -15.42
CA ASP A 407 20.93 14.86 -14.93
C ASP A 407 20.65 15.78 -13.72
N ASN A 408 19.54 15.56 -13.02
CA ASN A 408 19.14 16.29 -11.81
C ASN A 408 18.86 17.80 -11.99
N HIS A 409 18.86 18.35 -13.21
CA HIS A 409 18.38 19.73 -13.40
C HIS A 409 16.87 19.83 -13.21
N GLU A 410 16.42 20.97 -12.71
CA GLU A 410 15.00 21.27 -12.54
C GLU A 410 14.34 21.55 -13.89
N ILE A 411 13.28 20.79 -14.21
CA ILE A 411 12.44 21.00 -15.41
C ILE A 411 11.25 21.89 -15.06
N GLU A 412 10.65 21.65 -13.88
CA GLU A 412 9.42 22.30 -13.45
C GLU A 412 9.41 22.42 -11.93
N ALA A 413 9.25 23.65 -11.44
CA ALA A 413 9.21 23.97 -10.02
C ALA A 413 7.92 23.45 -9.38
N GLY A 414 8.01 22.71 -8.27
CA GLY A 414 6.81 22.25 -7.56
C GLY A 414 6.10 23.38 -6.82
N THR A 415 4.77 23.31 -6.73
CA THR A 415 3.92 24.33 -6.07
C THR A 415 4.08 24.34 -4.55
N PHE A 416 4.38 23.19 -3.93
CA PHE A 416 4.67 23.07 -2.49
C PHE A 416 6.16 22.84 -2.19
N ASP A 417 6.99 22.66 -3.22
CA ASP A 417 8.40 22.30 -3.04
C ASP A 417 9.22 23.47 -2.48
N ARG A 418 9.81 23.24 -1.31
CA ARG A 418 10.65 24.19 -0.57
C ARG A 418 12.12 23.74 -0.53
N GLY A 419 12.55 22.94 -1.51
CA GLY A 419 13.94 22.54 -1.71
C GLY A 419 14.28 21.18 -1.08
N SER A 420 14.12 21.04 0.24
CA SER A 420 14.41 19.76 0.94
C SER A 420 13.14 18.93 1.17
N ASN A 421 13.31 17.61 1.27
CA ASN A 421 12.20 16.69 1.54
C ASN A 421 11.51 16.99 2.89
N ASP A 422 12.28 17.29 3.94
CA ASP A 422 11.73 17.56 5.28
C ASP A 422 10.86 18.82 5.31
N VAL A 423 11.36 19.93 4.73
CA VAL A 423 10.62 21.20 4.71
C VAL A 423 9.40 21.09 3.79
N THR A 424 9.53 20.42 2.65
CA THR A 424 8.41 20.20 1.72
C THR A 424 7.33 19.30 2.34
N ARG A 425 7.72 18.21 3.01
CA ARG A 425 6.78 17.36 3.78
C ARG A 425 6.06 18.18 4.85
N GLY A 426 6.79 19.06 5.54
CA GLY A 426 6.25 19.90 6.61
C GLY A 426 5.10 20.82 6.20
N VAL A 427 4.92 21.08 4.90
CA VAL A 427 3.82 21.92 4.39
C VAL A 427 2.80 21.14 3.57
N LEU A 428 3.24 20.18 2.76
CA LEU A 428 2.34 19.41 1.91
C LEU A 428 1.51 18.40 2.73
N LEU A 429 2.11 17.73 3.73
CA LEU A 429 1.40 16.73 4.53
C LEU A 429 0.25 17.36 5.35
N PRO A 430 0.43 18.47 6.09
CA PRO A 430 -0.68 19.12 6.79
C PRO A 430 -1.79 19.59 5.83
N PHE A 431 -1.45 20.15 4.67
CA PHE A 431 -2.44 20.56 3.67
C PHE A 431 -3.31 19.38 3.21
N LEU A 432 -2.68 18.26 2.86
CA LEU A 432 -3.42 17.05 2.45
C LEU A 432 -4.29 16.51 3.60
N MET A 433 -3.77 16.48 4.83
CA MET A 433 -4.53 16.03 6.00
C MET A 433 -5.78 16.87 6.22
N GLU A 434 -5.67 18.21 6.21
CA GLU A 434 -6.81 19.12 6.39
C GLU A 434 -7.81 19.02 5.23
N ALA A 435 -7.34 18.92 3.98
CA ALA A 435 -8.22 18.75 2.82
C ALA A 435 -9.05 17.46 2.88
N PHE A 436 -8.45 16.35 3.33
CA PHE A 436 -9.18 15.10 3.54
C PHE A 436 -10.02 15.11 4.82
N GLN A 437 -9.62 15.87 5.83
CA GLN A 437 -10.40 16.07 7.05
C GLN A 437 -11.71 16.82 6.74
N TYR A 438 -11.68 17.78 5.81
CA TYR A 438 -12.89 18.43 5.30
C TYR A 438 -13.90 17.42 4.74
N PHE A 439 -13.47 16.53 3.83
CA PHE A 439 -14.35 15.47 3.31
C PHE A 439 -14.88 14.53 4.42
N LYS A 440 -14.04 14.18 5.40
CA LYS A 440 -14.46 13.35 6.53
C LYS A 440 -15.53 14.02 7.39
N ASN A 441 -15.41 15.33 7.62
CA ASN A 441 -16.35 16.10 8.43
C ASN A 441 -17.69 16.28 7.72
N GLU A 442 -17.66 16.55 6.41
CA GLU A 442 -18.86 16.77 5.61
C GLU A 442 -19.59 15.47 5.23
N LEU A 443 -18.86 14.36 5.11
CA LEU A 443 -19.41 13.06 4.67
C LEU A 443 -19.01 11.92 5.63
N PRO A 444 -19.34 12.00 6.93
CA PRO A 444 -18.84 11.05 7.93
C PRO A 444 -19.31 9.63 7.68
N GLU A 445 -20.56 9.43 7.24
CA GLU A 445 -21.11 8.10 6.96
C GLU A 445 -20.41 7.45 5.76
N GLU A 446 -20.32 8.16 4.64
CA GLU A 446 -19.65 7.66 3.42
C GLU A 446 -18.14 7.46 3.64
N TRP A 447 -17.51 8.31 4.45
CA TRP A 447 -16.10 8.17 4.83
C TRP A 447 -15.82 6.86 5.55
N GLU A 448 -16.71 6.38 6.41
CA GLU A 448 -16.53 5.14 7.19
C GLU A 448 -16.76 3.85 6.39
N LEU A 449 -17.37 3.91 5.21
CA LEU A 449 -17.68 2.70 4.42
C LEU A 449 -16.43 1.98 3.87
N GLY A 450 -15.39 2.71 3.47
CA GLY A 450 -14.23 2.08 2.84
C GLY A 450 -14.60 1.34 1.56
N ASP A 451 -14.10 0.11 1.41
CA ASP A 451 -14.48 -0.80 0.32
C ASP A 451 -15.74 -1.63 0.65
N ALA A 452 -16.30 -1.53 1.86
CA ALA A 452 -17.55 -2.21 2.23
C ALA A 452 -18.77 -1.47 1.66
N ASN A 453 -19.90 -2.19 1.55
CA ASN A 453 -21.24 -1.63 1.29
C ASN A 453 -21.30 -0.62 0.12
N SER A 454 -20.65 -0.92 -1.01
CA SER A 454 -20.59 0.00 -2.16
C SER A 454 -20.02 1.39 -1.84
N GLY A 455 -19.18 1.51 -0.79
CA GLY A 455 -18.48 2.75 -0.45
C GLY A 455 -17.59 3.24 -1.61
N VAL A 456 -17.53 4.55 -1.80
CA VAL A 456 -16.80 5.16 -2.93
C VAL A 456 -15.86 6.28 -2.54
N LEU A 457 -15.96 6.87 -1.35
CA LEU A 457 -15.14 8.02 -1.01
C LEU A 457 -13.70 7.63 -0.66
N THR A 458 -13.53 6.67 0.24
CA THR A 458 -12.22 6.24 0.74
C THR A 458 -11.73 4.97 0.05
N ILE A 459 -11.73 4.96 -1.29
CA ILE A 459 -11.15 3.88 -2.13
C ILE A 459 -10.07 4.43 -3.07
N ASN A 460 -9.23 3.54 -3.60
CA ASN A 460 -8.06 3.94 -4.41
C ASN A 460 -8.39 4.85 -5.60
N ASN A 461 -9.47 4.59 -6.34
CA ASN A 461 -9.85 5.39 -7.50
C ASN A 461 -10.18 6.84 -7.11
N THR A 462 -10.99 6.99 -6.06
CA THR A 462 -11.44 8.30 -5.58
C THR A 462 -10.32 9.07 -4.91
N ILE A 463 -9.52 8.44 -4.05
CA ILE A 463 -8.38 9.14 -3.42
C ILE A 463 -7.35 9.58 -4.48
N HIS A 464 -7.11 8.77 -5.52
CA HIS A 464 -6.26 9.18 -6.63
C HIS A 464 -6.83 10.39 -7.37
N ALA A 465 -8.13 10.39 -7.67
CA ALA A 465 -8.80 11.49 -8.35
C ALA A 465 -8.85 12.76 -7.47
N LEU A 466 -9.14 12.65 -6.18
CA LEU A 466 -9.18 13.79 -5.26
C LEU A 466 -7.80 14.46 -5.10
N LEU A 467 -6.70 13.69 -5.05
CA LEU A 467 -5.35 14.25 -5.06
C LEU A 467 -5.05 15.05 -6.35
N ARG A 468 -5.58 14.58 -7.48
CA ARG A 468 -5.47 15.29 -8.77
C ARG A 468 -6.35 16.54 -8.80
N ILE A 469 -7.57 16.48 -8.24
CA ILE A 469 -8.44 17.65 -8.10
C ILE A 469 -7.80 18.72 -7.22
N LEU A 470 -7.21 18.33 -6.07
CA LEU A 470 -6.49 19.27 -5.21
C LEU A 470 -5.35 19.94 -5.97
N ASN A 471 -4.64 19.20 -6.84
CA ASN A 471 -3.65 19.80 -7.72
C ASN A 471 -4.25 20.82 -8.67
N ASP A 472 -5.29 20.45 -9.41
CA ASP A 472 -5.91 21.32 -10.41
C ASP A 472 -6.45 22.62 -9.77
N ILE A 473 -7.03 22.53 -8.57
CA ILE A 473 -7.50 23.70 -7.82
C ILE A 473 -6.33 24.59 -7.41
N ILE A 474 -5.23 24.00 -6.91
CA ILE A 474 -4.03 24.76 -6.53
C ILE A 474 -3.44 25.49 -7.74
N ASP A 475 -3.28 24.79 -8.87
CA ASP A 475 -2.74 25.39 -10.10
C ASP A 475 -3.65 26.54 -10.57
N PHE A 476 -4.95 26.30 -10.64
CA PHE A 476 -5.96 27.29 -11.02
C PHE A 476 -5.94 28.57 -10.15
N LEU A 477 -5.72 28.40 -8.84
CA LEU A 477 -5.66 29.51 -7.89
C LEU A 477 -4.31 30.24 -7.95
N ILE A 478 -3.21 29.54 -8.22
CA ILE A 478 -1.88 30.15 -8.44
C ILE A 478 -1.90 31.01 -9.71
N GLU A 479 -2.44 30.51 -10.82
CA GLU A 479 -2.54 31.24 -12.09
C GLU A 479 -3.33 32.56 -12.00
N ARG A 480 -4.17 32.71 -10.97
CA ARG A 480 -4.96 33.91 -10.69
C ARG A 480 -4.35 34.78 -9.58
N ASP A 481 -3.12 34.50 -9.17
CA ASP A 481 -2.41 35.16 -8.07
C ASP A 481 -3.20 35.15 -6.75
N LYS A 482 -4.07 34.16 -6.54
CA LYS A 482 -4.90 34.07 -5.33
C LYS A 482 -4.19 33.42 -4.15
N ILE A 483 -3.19 32.58 -4.43
CA ILE A 483 -2.47 31.81 -3.40
C ILE A 483 -0.98 31.64 -3.73
N ASN A 484 -0.18 31.35 -2.70
CA ASN A 484 1.19 30.86 -2.83
C ASN A 484 1.47 29.80 -1.75
N PRO A 485 1.38 28.49 -2.07
CA PRO A 485 1.54 27.41 -1.09
C PRO A 485 2.94 27.35 -0.44
N LYS A 486 3.95 28.00 -1.04
CA LYS A 486 5.32 28.04 -0.48
C LYS A 486 5.47 29.00 0.69
N ILE A 487 4.51 29.88 0.95
CA ILE A 487 4.60 30.87 2.04
C ILE A 487 3.31 30.99 2.86
N MET A 488 2.16 30.65 2.28
CA MET A 488 0.88 30.75 2.99
C MET A 488 0.71 29.65 4.03
N ASP A 489 -0.05 29.98 5.08
CA ASP A 489 -0.48 29.03 6.09
C ASP A 489 -1.54 28.06 5.52
N THR A 490 -1.51 26.82 6.00
CA THR A 490 -2.41 25.75 5.55
C THR A 490 -3.88 26.14 5.68
N ARG A 491 -4.29 26.77 6.78
CA ARG A 491 -5.70 27.12 7.00
C ARG A 491 -6.19 28.14 5.98
N VAL A 492 -5.38 29.17 5.71
CA VAL A 492 -5.71 30.20 4.72
C VAL A 492 -5.77 29.60 3.31
N LEU A 493 -4.89 28.64 3.01
CA LEU A 493 -4.91 27.92 1.75
C LEU A 493 -6.21 27.11 1.59
N LEU A 494 -6.63 26.40 2.64
CA LEU A 494 -7.87 25.61 2.67
C LEU A 494 -9.11 26.47 2.47
N GLU A 495 -9.21 27.63 3.12
CA GLU A 495 -10.33 28.58 2.95
C GLU A 495 -10.54 29.01 1.48
N LYS A 496 -9.48 28.99 0.65
CA LYS A 496 -9.57 29.27 -0.80
C LYS A 496 -9.88 28.04 -1.64
N VAL A 497 -9.54 26.85 -1.17
CA VAL A 497 -9.71 25.56 -1.87
C VAL A 497 -11.11 24.98 -1.63
N GLU A 498 -11.66 25.09 -0.42
CA GLU A 498 -12.95 24.53 -0.01
C GLU A 498 -14.13 24.90 -0.93
N PRO A 499 -14.28 26.14 -1.44
CA PRO A 499 -15.35 26.48 -2.38
C PRO A 499 -15.36 25.63 -3.66
N TYR A 500 -14.20 25.14 -4.09
CA TYR A 500 -14.06 24.25 -5.26
C TYR A 500 -14.23 22.76 -4.88
N LEU A 501 -14.09 22.39 -3.61
CA LEU A 501 -14.37 21.02 -3.12
C LEU A 501 -15.85 20.81 -2.75
N ALA A 502 -16.56 21.88 -2.37
CA ALA A 502 -17.96 21.81 -1.97
C ALA A 502 -18.90 21.15 -3.02
N PRO A 503 -18.74 21.35 -4.34
CA PRO A 503 -19.53 20.62 -5.34
C PRO A 503 -19.34 19.09 -5.27
N LEU A 504 -18.12 18.63 -4.96
CA LEU A 504 -17.85 17.20 -4.78
C LEU A 504 -18.50 16.65 -3.51
N VAL A 505 -18.53 17.44 -2.43
CA VAL A 505 -19.26 17.06 -1.21
C VAL A 505 -20.73 16.81 -1.52
N SER A 506 -21.38 17.75 -2.21
CA SER A 506 -22.78 17.60 -2.65
C SER A 506 -22.96 16.37 -3.54
N TYR A 507 -22.05 16.16 -4.51
CA TYR A 507 -22.08 15.01 -5.41
C TYR A 507 -22.03 13.68 -4.65
N PHE A 508 -21.09 13.49 -3.72
CA PHE A 508 -21.01 12.27 -2.93
C PHE A 508 -22.19 12.11 -1.96
N GLY A 509 -22.74 13.21 -1.45
CA GLY A 509 -23.94 13.20 -0.61
C GLY A 509 -25.19 12.71 -1.35
N SER A 510 -25.26 12.89 -2.67
CA SER A 510 -26.41 12.49 -3.51
C SER A 510 -26.11 11.38 -4.52
N ILE A 511 -24.95 10.72 -4.43
CA ILE A 511 -24.50 9.76 -5.44
C ILE A 511 -25.40 8.52 -5.50
N ASN A 512 -25.83 8.13 -6.71
CA ASN A 512 -26.67 6.95 -6.93
C ASN A 512 -25.86 5.67 -7.22
N GLU A 513 -26.51 4.51 -7.21
CA GLU A 513 -25.82 3.21 -7.38
C GLU A 513 -25.12 3.06 -8.73
N THR A 514 -25.70 3.60 -9.82
CA THR A 514 -25.08 3.56 -11.15
C THR A 514 -23.77 4.35 -11.18
N GLU A 515 -23.75 5.51 -10.54
CA GLU A 515 -22.55 6.34 -10.39
C GLU A 515 -21.51 5.68 -9.49
N ARG A 516 -21.95 5.07 -8.37
CA ARG A 516 -21.08 4.29 -7.48
C ARG A 516 -20.38 3.16 -8.23
N GLU A 517 -21.13 2.39 -9.00
CA GLU A 517 -20.58 1.35 -9.85
C GLU A 517 -19.60 1.90 -10.88
N GLY A 518 -19.92 3.07 -11.48
CA GLY A 518 -19.04 3.78 -12.40
C GLY A 518 -17.67 4.10 -11.78
N ILE A 519 -17.65 4.60 -10.54
CA ILE A 519 -16.39 4.89 -9.83
C ILE A 519 -15.62 3.60 -9.51
N ARG A 520 -16.32 2.55 -9.07
CA ARG A 520 -15.69 1.29 -8.61
C ARG A 520 -15.17 0.42 -9.76
N LYS A 521 -15.89 0.32 -10.89
CA LYS A 521 -15.55 -0.57 -12.02
C LYS A 521 -14.45 -0.03 -12.95
N ASN A 522 -14.03 1.23 -12.76
CA ASN A 522 -12.99 1.86 -13.55
C ASN A 522 -11.58 1.51 -13.03
N TYR A 523 -10.98 0.43 -13.56
CA TYR A 523 -9.64 -0.01 -13.15
C TYR A 523 -8.53 0.47 -14.11
N GLY A 524 -7.28 0.38 -13.67
CA GLY A 524 -6.10 0.74 -14.46
C GLY A 524 -5.91 2.26 -14.63
N SER A 525 -4.93 2.65 -15.45
CA SER A 525 -4.60 4.07 -15.68
C SER A 525 -5.74 4.84 -16.36
N GLY A 526 -6.40 4.23 -17.35
CA GLY A 526 -7.56 4.82 -18.03
C GLY A 526 -8.77 5.02 -17.11
N GLY A 527 -9.05 4.06 -16.22
CA GLY A 527 -10.14 4.17 -15.25
C GLY A 527 -9.92 5.30 -14.24
N LYS A 528 -8.71 5.43 -13.70
CA LYS A 528 -8.36 6.53 -12.77
C LYS A 528 -8.50 7.91 -13.42
N ALA A 529 -8.06 8.04 -14.69
CA ALA A 529 -8.21 9.28 -15.44
C ALA A 529 -9.68 9.66 -15.65
N ARG A 530 -10.56 8.67 -15.90
CA ARG A 530 -12.00 8.89 -16.06
C ARG A 530 -12.64 9.45 -14.79
N VAL A 531 -12.39 8.83 -13.63
CA VAL A 531 -12.95 9.30 -12.35
C VAL A 531 -12.48 10.74 -12.03
N TRP A 532 -11.21 11.04 -12.28
CA TRP A 532 -10.67 12.40 -12.15
C TRP A 532 -11.40 13.41 -13.04
N ARG A 533 -11.61 13.09 -14.33
CA ARG A 533 -12.34 13.98 -15.26
C ARG A 533 -13.81 14.13 -14.90
N THR A 534 -14.45 13.09 -14.36
CA THR A 534 -15.81 13.20 -13.81
C THR A 534 -15.84 14.23 -12.68
N PHE A 535 -14.91 14.19 -11.74
CA PHE A 535 -14.87 15.16 -10.64
C PHE A 535 -14.56 16.58 -11.12
N GLN A 536 -13.69 16.75 -12.11
CA GLN A 536 -13.48 18.06 -12.74
C GLN A 536 -14.77 18.61 -13.35
N SER A 537 -15.57 17.76 -14.00
CA SER A 537 -16.85 18.16 -14.60
C SER A 537 -17.85 18.60 -13.54
N VAL A 538 -17.95 17.87 -12.43
CA VAL A 538 -18.82 18.26 -11.29
C VAL A 538 -18.45 19.65 -10.75
N ILE A 539 -17.15 19.96 -10.63
CA ILE A 539 -16.71 21.28 -10.17
C ILE A 539 -17.00 22.33 -11.25
N ASN A 540 -16.72 22.05 -12.52
CA ASN A 540 -16.96 22.98 -13.63
C ASN A 540 -18.44 23.33 -13.81
N GLU A 541 -19.36 22.38 -13.58
CA GLU A 541 -20.81 22.64 -13.61
C GLU A 541 -21.24 23.66 -12.55
N ALA A 542 -20.61 23.63 -11.36
CA ALA A 542 -20.87 24.58 -10.29
C ALA A 542 -20.06 25.89 -10.40
N GLN A 543 -18.87 25.82 -11.01
CA GLN A 543 -17.91 26.92 -11.17
C GLN A 543 -17.33 26.89 -12.59
N PRO A 544 -18.04 27.45 -13.60
CA PRO A 544 -17.65 27.34 -15.01
C PRO A 544 -16.26 27.88 -15.35
N GLU A 545 -15.73 28.79 -14.52
CA GLU A 545 -14.37 29.30 -14.70
C GLU A 545 -13.29 28.25 -14.40
N PHE A 546 -13.60 27.23 -13.60
CA PHE A 546 -12.70 26.12 -13.31
C PHE A 546 -12.68 25.15 -14.50
N GLU A 547 -11.85 25.47 -15.49
CA GLU A 547 -11.68 24.68 -16.72
C GLU A 547 -10.21 24.27 -16.90
N PRO A 548 -9.72 23.27 -16.13
CA PRO A 548 -8.35 22.78 -16.27
C PRO A 548 -8.10 22.14 -17.64
N ASP A 549 -6.83 22.13 -18.05
CA ASP A 549 -6.41 21.69 -19.39
C ASP A 549 -6.99 20.33 -19.80
N GLY A 550 -7.57 20.31 -21.01
CA GLY A 550 -8.18 19.14 -21.62
C GLY A 550 -9.57 18.77 -21.07
N LEU A 551 -10.13 19.47 -20.07
CA LEU A 551 -11.47 19.18 -19.57
C LEU A 551 -12.53 19.40 -20.66
N ARG A 552 -12.47 20.54 -21.36
CA ARG A 552 -13.42 20.87 -22.43
C ARG A 552 -13.46 19.81 -23.54
N ALA A 553 -12.30 19.36 -24.00
CA ALA A 553 -12.19 18.29 -24.99
C ALA A 553 -12.76 16.97 -24.44
N TRP A 554 -12.49 16.66 -23.17
CA TRP A 554 -13.01 15.46 -22.54
C TRP A 554 -14.55 15.48 -22.39
N ILE A 555 -15.13 16.60 -21.92
CA ILE A 555 -16.59 16.76 -21.82
C ILE A 555 -17.23 16.59 -23.20
N ARG A 556 -16.68 17.26 -24.22
CA ARG A 556 -17.12 17.15 -25.60
C ARG A 556 -17.18 15.69 -26.07
N ASP A 557 -16.11 14.93 -25.83
CA ASP A 557 -15.98 13.55 -26.31
C ASP A 557 -16.73 12.53 -25.43
N ASN A 558 -17.17 12.89 -24.21
CA ASN A 558 -17.88 12.00 -23.28
C ASN A 558 -19.36 12.37 -23.06
N SER A 559 -19.83 13.49 -23.62
CA SER A 559 -21.22 13.97 -23.52
C SER A 559 -22.23 13.20 -24.38
N LYS A 560 -21.77 12.23 -25.20
CA LYS A 560 -22.57 11.53 -26.22
C LYS A 560 -23.24 12.44 -27.25
N GLN A 561 -22.85 13.71 -27.34
CA GLN A 561 -23.45 14.67 -28.29
C GLN A 561 -23.34 14.23 -29.76
N PHE A 562 -22.30 13.44 -30.09
CA PHE A 562 -22.09 12.92 -31.44
C PHE A 562 -22.81 11.59 -31.71
N ASN A 563 -23.41 10.95 -30.69
CA ASN A 563 -23.88 9.56 -30.82
C ASN A 563 -25.03 9.41 -31.81
N ALA A 564 -26.06 10.26 -31.72
CA ALA A 564 -27.23 10.14 -32.57
C ALA A 564 -26.88 10.19 -34.06
N GLU A 565 -26.13 11.22 -34.47
CA GLU A 565 -25.68 11.38 -35.86
C GLU A 565 -24.66 10.29 -36.25
N SER A 566 -23.74 9.91 -35.36
CA SER A 566 -22.77 8.83 -35.64
C SER A 566 -23.45 7.49 -35.91
N TYR A 567 -24.51 7.14 -35.16
CA TYR A 567 -25.26 5.91 -35.43
C TYR A 567 -25.96 5.94 -36.79
N THR A 568 -26.55 7.08 -37.17
CA THR A 568 -27.14 7.26 -38.51
C THR A 568 -26.07 7.13 -39.59
N LEU A 569 -24.93 7.82 -39.44
CA LEU A 569 -23.81 7.75 -40.40
C LEU A 569 -23.28 6.32 -40.54
N ILE A 570 -23.16 5.57 -39.43
CA ILE A 570 -22.73 4.17 -39.48
C ILE A 570 -23.73 3.34 -40.29
N GLN A 571 -25.03 3.42 -40.00
CA GLN A 571 -26.06 2.67 -40.73
C GLN A 571 -26.05 2.98 -42.22
N ASP A 572 -25.95 4.26 -42.58
CA ASP A 572 -25.92 4.71 -43.97
C ASP A 572 -24.67 4.22 -44.70
N ILE A 573 -23.48 4.38 -44.08
CA ILE A 573 -22.22 3.87 -44.65
C ILE A 573 -22.29 2.35 -44.83
N GLU A 574 -22.78 1.61 -43.83
CA GLU A 574 -22.89 0.15 -43.93
C GLU A 574 -23.78 -0.28 -45.09
N LEU A 575 -24.92 0.40 -45.26
CA LEU A 575 -25.86 0.15 -46.35
C LEU A 575 -25.23 0.44 -47.71
N ILE A 576 -24.56 1.60 -47.87
CA ILE A 576 -23.89 1.99 -49.11
C ILE A 576 -22.81 0.98 -49.49
N ILE A 577 -21.95 0.60 -48.52
CA ILE A 577 -20.86 -0.36 -48.76
C ILE A 577 -21.45 -1.72 -49.14
N LYS A 578 -22.40 -2.25 -48.37
CA LYS A 578 -22.96 -3.58 -48.62
C LYS A 578 -23.73 -3.66 -49.94
N SER A 579 -24.47 -2.61 -50.29
CA SER A 579 -25.21 -2.57 -51.56
C SER A 579 -24.25 -2.53 -52.75
N ASP A 580 -23.27 -1.61 -52.76
CA ASP A 580 -22.33 -1.48 -53.88
C ASP A 580 -21.45 -2.73 -54.05
N PHE A 581 -21.03 -3.36 -52.94
CA PHE A 581 -20.30 -4.62 -53.00
C PHE A 581 -21.14 -5.75 -53.61
N ALA A 582 -22.39 -5.91 -53.18
CA ALA A 582 -23.28 -6.93 -53.74
C ALA A 582 -23.46 -6.71 -55.25
N ASP A 583 -23.80 -5.49 -55.66
CA ASP A 583 -24.05 -5.14 -57.05
C ASP A 583 -22.84 -5.41 -57.94
N LYS A 584 -21.64 -5.02 -57.50
CA LYS A 584 -20.40 -5.23 -58.26
C LYS A 584 -20.03 -6.71 -58.39
N LEU A 585 -20.17 -7.47 -57.31
CA LEU A 585 -19.88 -8.90 -57.32
C LEU A 585 -20.90 -9.64 -58.20
N GLN A 586 -22.19 -9.30 -58.11
CA GLN A 586 -23.24 -9.84 -58.95
C GLN A 586 -22.99 -9.54 -60.43
N LYS A 587 -22.66 -8.29 -60.78
CA LYS A 587 -22.34 -7.89 -62.16
C LYS A 587 -21.16 -8.67 -62.75
N LYS A 588 -20.12 -8.97 -61.95
CA LYS A 588 -18.92 -9.68 -62.43
C LYS A 588 -19.07 -11.20 -62.47
N TYR A 589 -19.67 -11.78 -61.44
CA TYR A 589 -19.67 -13.23 -61.22
C TYR A 589 -21.03 -13.89 -61.50
N GLY A 590 -22.07 -13.10 -61.82
CA GLY A 590 -23.43 -13.56 -62.11
C GLY A 590 -24.03 -14.32 -60.94
N GLU A 591 -24.77 -15.39 -61.23
CA GLU A 591 -25.43 -16.24 -60.22
C GLU A 591 -24.45 -16.88 -59.22
N LYS A 592 -23.15 -16.98 -59.57
CA LYS A 592 -22.12 -17.59 -58.72
C LYS A 592 -21.34 -16.58 -57.87
N TRP A 593 -21.82 -15.35 -57.73
CA TRP A 593 -21.10 -14.29 -57.03
C TRP A 593 -20.79 -14.59 -55.57
N LEU A 594 -21.67 -15.29 -54.85
CA LEU A 594 -21.42 -15.68 -53.46
C LEU A 594 -20.30 -16.74 -53.33
N THR A 595 -20.13 -17.62 -54.32
CA THR A 595 -19.16 -18.73 -54.26
C THR A 595 -17.84 -18.43 -54.98
N ARG A 596 -17.85 -17.50 -55.95
CA ARG A 596 -16.65 -17.06 -56.69
C ARG A 596 -16.12 -15.70 -56.26
N GLY A 597 -16.99 -14.80 -55.82
CA GLY A 597 -16.66 -13.42 -55.47
C GLY A 597 -16.27 -13.21 -54.01
N ILE A 598 -16.52 -14.19 -53.14
CA ILE A 598 -16.27 -14.10 -51.69
C ILE A 598 -15.18 -15.12 -51.29
N PRO A 599 -14.25 -14.77 -50.37
CA PRO A 599 -13.30 -15.73 -49.81
C PRO A 599 -14.00 -16.93 -49.13
N PRO A 600 -13.47 -18.17 -49.25
CA PRO A 600 -14.05 -19.35 -48.60
C PRO A 600 -14.25 -19.20 -47.08
N ARG A 601 -13.29 -18.52 -46.41
CA ARG A 601 -13.38 -18.22 -44.97
C ARG A 601 -14.59 -17.34 -44.63
N VAL A 602 -14.79 -16.28 -45.40
CA VAL A 602 -15.91 -15.33 -45.20
C VAL A 602 -17.23 -16.02 -45.48
N TYR A 603 -17.33 -16.78 -46.59
CA TYR A 603 -18.52 -17.54 -46.93
C TYR A 603 -18.91 -18.52 -45.81
N LYS A 604 -17.94 -19.29 -45.29
CA LYS A 604 -18.18 -20.24 -44.19
C LYS A 604 -18.66 -19.55 -42.91
N GLN A 605 -18.08 -18.39 -42.58
CA GLN A 605 -18.48 -17.60 -41.41
C GLN A 605 -19.91 -17.07 -41.55
N ALA A 606 -20.23 -16.43 -42.68
CA ALA A 606 -21.54 -15.86 -42.93
C ALA A 606 -22.65 -16.94 -42.99
N ASN A 607 -22.37 -18.07 -43.64
CA ASN A 607 -23.32 -19.19 -43.74
C ASN A 607 -23.62 -19.83 -42.38
N ALA A 608 -22.62 -19.92 -41.49
CA ALA A 608 -22.83 -20.42 -40.13
C ALA A 608 -23.68 -19.44 -39.29
N LEU A 609 -23.44 -18.13 -39.42
CA LEU A 609 -24.22 -17.10 -38.72
C LEU A 609 -25.66 -17.05 -39.23
N MET A 610 -25.87 -17.15 -40.54
CA MET A 610 -27.19 -17.23 -41.18
C MET A 610 -27.99 -18.42 -40.64
N GLY A 611 -27.38 -19.61 -40.60
CA GLY A 611 -28.02 -20.81 -40.05
C GLY A 611 -28.43 -20.64 -38.59
N LYS A 612 -27.56 -20.01 -37.77
CA LYS A 612 -27.86 -19.71 -36.37
C LYS A 612 -29.02 -18.72 -36.22
N GLN A 613 -28.99 -17.60 -36.96
CA GLN A 613 -30.01 -16.55 -36.87
C GLN A 613 -31.38 -17.04 -37.36
N ASN A 614 -31.43 -17.78 -38.47
CA ASN A 614 -32.69 -18.33 -38.97
C ASN A 614 -33.28 -19.37 -38.01
N TYR A 615 -32.43 -20.16 -37.34
CA TYR A 615 -32.86 -21.08 -36.28
C TYR A 615 -33.43 -20.33 -35.07
N GLU A 616 -32.76 -19.27 -34.60
CA GLU A 616 -33.22 -18.41 -33.51
C GLU A 616 -34.52 -17.67 -33.86
N ASN A 617 -34.65 -17.14 -35.08
CA ASN A 617 -35.86 -16.48 -35.57
C ASN A 617 -37.05 -17.45 -35.56
N SER A 618 -36.83 -18.70 -36.00
CA SER A 618 -37.84 -19.76 -35.98
C SER A 618 -38.32 -20.06 -34.55
N ILE A 619 -37.39 -20.22 -33.60
CA ILE A 619 -37.72 -20.46 -32.19
C ILE A 619 -38.51 -19.29 -31.58
N ASN A 620 -38.13 -18.05 -31.92
CA ASN A 620 -38.73 -16.85 -31.36
C ASN A 620 -39.98 -16.36 -32.11
N GLY A 621 -40.47 -17.11 -33.10
CA GLY A 621 -41.64 -16.73 -33.90
C GLY A 621 -41.44 -15.49 -34.78
N ILE A 622 -40.20 -15.12 -35.08
CA ILE A 622 -39.85 -13.97 -35.92
C ILE A 622 -39.93 -14.40 -37.39
N ASN A 623 -40.87 -13.83 -38.14
CA ASN A 623 -41.05 -14.14 -39.56
C ASN A 623 -40.08 -13.36 -40.46
N LYS A 624 -38.77 -13.53 -40.23
CA LYS A 624 -37.69 -12.93 -41.01
C LYS A 624 -36.67 -14.00 -41.37
N VAL A 625 -36.50 -14.23 -42.67
CA VAL A 625 -35.43 -15.07 -43.21
C VAL A 625 -34.25 -14.17 -43.56
N VAL A 626 -33.07 -14.55 -43.08
CA VAL A 626 -31.80 -13.88 -43.31
C VAL A 626 -31.02 -14.68 -44.35
N ASP A 627 -30.42 -13.99 -45.32
CA ASP A 627 -29.57 -14.60 -46.35
C ASP A 627 -28.08 -14.49 -46.00
N ILE A 628 -27.22 -15.20 -46.75
CA ILE A 628 -25.77 -15.21 -46.51
C ILE A 628 -25.19 -13.79 -46.53
N TRP A 629 -25.66 -12.92 -47.44
CA TRP A 629 -25.13 -11.56 -47.59
C TRP A 629 -25.47 -10.66 -46.39
N ASP A 630 -26.63 -10.85 -45.77
CA ASP A 630 -27.02 -10.10 -44.57
C ASP A 630 -26.04 -10.33 -43.41
N CYS A 631 -25.47 -11.54 -43.34
CA CYS A 631 -24.49 -11.96 -42.34
C CYS A 631 -23.04 -11.55 -42.64
N VAL A 632 -22.76 -10.91 -43.78
CA VAL A 632 -21.42 -10.37 -44.09
C VAL A 632 -21.21 -9.09 -43.27
N THR A 633 -20.13 -9.00 -42.51
CA THR A 633 -19.79 -7.77 -41.75
C THR A 633 -18.98 -6.79 -42.61
N ILE A 634 -18.87 -5.52 -42.19
CA ILE A 634 -17.96 -4.56 -42.84
C ILE A 634 -16.50 -5.03 -42.81
N ALA A 635 -16.08 -5.67 -41.71
CA ALA A 635 -14.76 -6.28 -41.65
C ALA A 635 -14.59 -7.34 -42.75
N ASN A 636 -15.62 -8.14 -43.03
CA ASN A 636 -15.62 -9.08 -44.15
C ASN A 636 -15.62 -8.38 -45.52
N CYS A 637 -16.26 -7.21 -45.68
CA CYS A 637 -16.19 -6.44 -46.92
C CYS A 637 -14.74 -6.07 -47.27
N ARG A 638 -13.89 -5.75 -46.28
CA ARG A 638 -12.45 -5.55 -46.53
C ARG A 638 -11.79 -6.81 -47.10
N ASP A 639 -12.04 -7.97 -46.50
CA ASP A 639 -11.49 -9.25 -46.96
C ASP A 639 -11.96 -9.59 -48.38
N ILE A 640 -13.24 -9.32 -48.68
CA ILE A 640 -13.84 -9.49 -50.01
C ILE A 640 -13.19 -8.54 -51.03
N ALA A 641 -12.96 -7.28 -50.65
CA ALA A 641 -12.36 -6.29 -51.54
C ALA A 641 -10.98 -6.71 -52.02
N ILE A 642 -10.16 -7.28 -51.12
CA ILE A 642 -8.78 -7.66 -51.41
C ILE A 642 -8.62 -9.10 -51.93
N PHE A 643 -9.72 -9.84 -52.08
CA PHE A 643 -9.74 -11.24 -52.51
C PHE A 643 -9.47 -11.39 -54.01
N SER A 644 -8.52 -12.25 -54.38
CA SER A 644 -8.22 -12.55 -55.78
C SER A 644 -8.07 -11.27 -56.63
N SER A 645 -8.74 -11.20 -57.78
CA SER A 645 -8.77 -10.02 -58.65
C SER A 645 -9.89 -9.02 -58.35
N ASN A 646 -10.64 -9.18 -57.24
CA ASN A 646 -11.68 -8.22 -56.85
C ASN A 646 -11.12 -6.81 -56.68
N TRP A 647 -9.93 -6.69 -56.08
CA TRP A 647 -9.34 -5.38 -55.82
C TRP A 647 -9.11 -4.62 -57.13
N THR A 648 -8.31 -5.20 -58.03
CA THR A 648 -7.90 -4.57 -59.28
C THR A 648 -9.06 -4.37 -60.26
N GLU A 649 -10.03 -5.28 -60.28
CA GLU A 649 -11.11 -5.24 -61.28
C GLU A 649 -12.39 -4.55 -60.80
N LEU A 650 -12.67 -4.47 -59.50
CA LEU A 650 -13.95 -3.97 -58.97
C LEU A 650 -13.83 -2.80 -57.98
N PHE A 651 -12.83 -2.84 -57.11
CA PHE A 651 -12.85 -2.01 -55.91
C PHE A 651 -11.79 -0.90 -55.89
N GLU A 652 -10.63 -1.07 -56.54
CA GLU A 652 -9.49 -0.14 -56.43
C GLU A 652 -9.85 1.31 -56.73
N ASN A 653 -10.44 1.60 -57.89
CA ASN A 653 -10.78 2.98 -58.29
C ASN A 653 -11.82 3.64 -57.37
N SER A 654 -12.56 2.82 -56.64
CA SER A 654 -13.87 3.17 -56.10
C SER A 654 -13.87 3.14 -54.56
N TYR A 655 -12.94 2.40 -53.97
CA TYR A 655 -12.72 2.29 -52.52
C TYR A 655 -11.32 2.78 -52.11
N THR A 656 -10.57 3.40 -53.02
CA THR A 656 -9.40 4.22 -52.69
C THR A 656 -9.87 5.67 -52.50
N ARG A 657 -9.64 6.24 -51.32
CA ARG A 657 -9.99 7.64 -51.05
C ARG A 657 -9.12 8.58 -51.92
N PRO A 658 -9.64 9.74 -52.36
CA PRO A 658 -8.89 10.68 -53.20
C PRO A 658 -7.53 11.08 -52.58
N GLU A 659 -7.51 11.33 -51.28
CA GLU A 659 -6.29 11.64 -50.52
C GLU A 659 -5.33 10.44 -50.34
N GLU A 660 -5.77 9.21 -50.61
CA GLU A 660 -5.01 7.97 -50.43
C GLU A 660 -4.52 7.37 -51.77
N ILE A 661 -4.74 8.04 -52.91
CA ILE A 661 -4.34 7.53 -54.24
C ILE A 661 -2.83 7.23 -54.29
N SER A 662 -2.01 8.12 -53.72
CA SER A 662 -0.54 8.03 -53.74
C SER A 662 0.05 7.30 -52.53
N ILE A 663 -0.76 6.67 -51.67
CA ILE A 663 -0.26 6.02 -50.45
C ILE A 663 0.57 4.77 -50.78
N ARG A 664 1.74 4.64 -50.15
CA ARG A 664 2.58 3.43 -50.25
C ARG A 664 1.95 2.30 -49.42
N GLY A 665 1.94 1.07 -49.94
CA GLY A 665 1.41 -0.11 -49.23
C GLY A 665 0.27 -0.86 -49.94
N GLY A 666 -0.11 -0.44 -51.16
CA GLY A 666 -1.03 -1.17 -52.03
C GLY A 666 -2.44 -1.34 -51.44
N LYS A 667 -3.12 -2.44 -51.82
CA LYS A 667 -4.52 -2.73 -51.41
C LYS A 667 -4.75 -2.79 -49.90
N THR A 668 -3.75 -3.20 -49.13
CA THR A 668 -3.86 -3.30 -47.67
C THR A 668 -3.94 -1.91 -47.01
N ALA A 669 -3.13 -0.96 -47.48
CA ALA A 669 -3.13 0.42 -47.00
C ALA A 669 -4.40 1.17 -47.46
N LYS A 670 -4.74 1.06 -48.75
CA LYS A 670 -5.93 1.71 -49.35
C LYS A 670 -7.27 1.21 -48.78
N THR A 671 -7.29 0.09 -48.07
CA THR A 671 -8.49 -0.45 -47.38
C THR A 671 -8.42 -0.33 -45.86
N ALA A 672 -7.39 0.32 -45.30
CA ALA A 672 -7.23 0.45 -43.85
C ALA A 672 -8.39 1.23 -43.20
N TRP A 673 -8.96 2.20 -43.92
CA TRP A 673 -10.11 2.96 -43.43
C TRP A 673 -11.35 2.07 -43.20
N ILE A 674 -11.56 1.01 -44.01
CA ILE A 674 -12.67 0.06 -43.82
C ILE A 674 -12.51 -0.66 -42.48
N ALA A 675 -11.27 -0.98 -42.09
CA ALA A 675 -10.99 -1.59 -40.78
C ALA A 675 -11.18 -0.60 -39.62
N LYS A 676 -10.77 0.67 -39.78
CA LYS A 676 -11.05 1.73 -38.79
C LYS A 676 -12.57 1.89 -38.61
N PHE A 677 -13.32 2.00 -39.72
CA PHE A 677 -14.78 2.08 -39.71
C PHE A 677 -15.43 0.87 -39.03
N ALA A 678 -15.04 -0.36 -39.38
CA ALA A 678 -15.58 -1.57 -38.76
C ALA A 678 -15.32 -1.60 -37.23
N THR A 679 -14.18 -1.10 -36.78
CA THR A 679 -13.86 -1.02 -35.34
C THR A 679 -14.78 -0.04 -34.63
N ILE A 680 -14.99 1.15 -35.22
CA ILE A 680 -15.90 2.17 -34.69
C ILE A 680 -17.35 1.66 -34.66
N ALA A 681 -17.81 1.04 -35.75
CA ALA A 681 -19.17 0.50 -35.86
C ALA A 681 -19.46 -0.61 -34.83
N ASN A 682 -18.47 -1.44 -34.52
CA ASN A 682 -18.61 -2.53 -33.53
C ASN A 682 -18.65 -2.04 -32.07
N ASN A 683 -18.19 -0.82 -31.77
CA ASN A 683 -18.19 -0.26 -30.42
C ASN A 683 -19.53 0.39 -30.02
N SER A 684 -20.56 0.29 -30.87
CA SER A 684 -21.87 0.95 -30.79
C SER A 684 -22.80 0.50 -29.64
N ASN A 685 -22.28 0.12 -28.48
CA ASN A 685 -23.11 -0.19 -27.31
C ASN A 685 -23.67 1.08 -26.64
N ALA A 686 -24.70 0.94 -25.80
CA ALA A 686 -25.40 2.07 -25.17
C ALA A 686 -24.52 2.91 -24.21
N SER A 687 -23.37 2.40 -23.77
CA SER A 687 -22.44 3.11 -22.88
C SER A 687 -21.30 3.82 -23.61
N TYR A 688 -21.13 3.60 -24.92
CA TYR A 688 -20.11 4.24 -25.75
C TYR A 688 -20.43 5.72 -26.00
N SER A 689 -19.39 6.54 -26.11
CA SER A 689 -19.47 7.94 -26.55
C SER A 689 -18.48 8.10 -27.69
N PHE A 690 -18.95 8.54 -28.86
CA PHE A 690 -18.06 8.80 -29.98
C PHE A 690 -17.28 10.09 -29.74
N SER A 691 -15.98 10.05 -29.97
CA SER A 691 -15.12 11.23 -29.96
C SER A 691 -15.37 12.11 -31.21
N GLU A 692 -14.98 13.38 -31.14
CA GLU A 692 -15.04 14.26 -32.31
C GLU A 692 -14.25 13.71 -33.50
N GLU A 693 -13.08 13.10 -33.26
CA GLU A 693 -12.26 12.51 -34.33
C GLU A 693 -13.01 11.37 -35.06
N GLU A 694 -13.67 10.49 -34.31
CA GLU A 694 -14.45 9.40 -34.87
C GLU A 694 -15.66 9.93 -35.63
N TYR A 695 -16.36 10.92 -35.08
CA TYR A 695 -17.48 11.57 -35.73
C TYR A 695 -17.07 12.23 -37.06
N LEU A 696 -15.99 13.01 -37.05
CA LEU A 696 -15.47 13.65 -38.27
C LEU A 696 -14.98 12.62 -39.30
N PHE A 697 -14.38 11.52 -38.84
CA PHE A 697 -14.01 10.40 -39.70
C PHE A 697 -15.26 9.79 -40.37
N LEU A 698 -16.31 9.50 -39.61
CA LEU A 698 -17.58 8.96 -40.15
C LEU A 698 -18.19 9.93 -41.18
N LYS A 699 -18.22 11.23 -40.86
CA LYS A 699 -18.76 12.26 -41.75
C LYS A 699 -17.99 12.36 -43.07
N ALA A 700 -16.65 12.30 -43.00
CA ALA A 700 -15.79 12.33 -44.17
C ALA A 700 -16.01 11.09 -45.07
N ILE A 701 -16.10 9.89 -44.48
CA ILE A 701 -16.37 8.66 -45.22
C ILE A 701 -17.77 8.69 -45.86
N HIS A 702 -18.79 9.08 -45.10
CA HIS A 702 -20.16 9.18 -45.60
C HIS A 702 -20.27 10.17 -46.78
N SER A 703 -19.69 11.36 -46.65
CA SER A 703 -19.67 12.35 -47.73
C SER A 703 -18.98 11.82 -48.98
N TRP A 704 -17.81 11.20 -48.84
CA TRP A 704 -17.06 10.64 -49.97
C TRP A 704 -17.83 9.52 -50.69
N LEU A 705 -18.41 8.57 -49.95
CA LEU A 705 -19.16 7.46 -50.56
C LEU A 705 -20.43 7.93 -51.28
N ASN A 706 -21.10 8.98 -50.79
CA ASN A 706 -22.26 9.59 -51.45
C ASN A 706 -21.89 10.39 -52.69
N HIS A 707 -20.75 11.10 -52.69
CA HIS A 707 -20.30 11.80 -53.90
C HIS A 707 -19.85 10.86 -55.01
N ARG A 708 -19.37 9.66 -54.66
CA ARG A 708 -19.00 8.63 -55.62
C ARG A 708 -20.20 8.02 -56.36
N THR A 709 -21.37 7.96 -55.75
CA THR A 709 -22.57 7.38 -56.39
C THR A 709 -23.23 8.31 -57.41
N LEU A 710 -22.81 9.58 -57.47
CA LEU A 710 -23.29 10.60 -58.42
C LEU A 710 -22.36 10.81 -59.63
N SER A 711 -21.24 10.07 -59.71
CA SER A 711 -20.24 10.07 -60.79
C SER A 711 -20.07 8.69 -61.38
#